data_AF-A0A0S1S9Q9-F1
#
_entry.id   AF-A0A0S1S9Q9-F1
#
_cell.length_a   1.000
_cell.length_b   1.000
_cell.length_c   1.000
_cell.angle_alpha   90.00
_cell.angle_beta   90.00
_cell.angle_gamma   90.00
#
_symmetry.space_group_name_H-M   'P 1'
#
loop_
_entity.id
_entity.type
_entity.pdbx_description
1 polymer ?
#
loop_
_entity_poly.entity_id
_entity_poly.type
_entity_poly.pdbx_seq_one_letter_code
_entity_poly.pdbx_strand_id
1 'polypeptide(L)'
;MPNFLEFLIKNNRSYLLIILLFWFSDVIGQQTYLDNFNTVSYSNNNGTGNYSGNWNDSEDGSPSNGRIDIAGGKLRFNNLDGRTISRTLNLTGATAVTLTLDYDATSLVGEGLDIELWNSGSSSWQIVGTINTSTTGTLSHTLTVNQISANSAIRFSGTDDKWGNGDTILIDNVLFNATFGPSISINDVTVTEEAGNAIFTITLDKNKPGGFNINFATANGSALAGSDYSTTSGTLSFVGTIGETKTITIPIIDNSYGESTENFFVTLSGGTNGIFISKNTGTGTITDTDPPIPNNTPLSLFEEFSGYFDYTTTGGSLRTQDNNTNACSVTGASSNTLNSPIPPGATIRKAYLQWAHSSQNPDDNVSFEGQNVIANMIYGSNIGSGRQFYGYLSDVTSILQAIPNPSTNVYDFTGLTIDNSNTYCSSATVLGGWTLMIFYELETLPAVTINLYQGFSGESNSSSTYTLGGFFAIGASGAKTTVISWEGDQTLSNNELLTVTSGTGTYALTGDGDNNGITVNNPFNSTIFDNTVSPVINQTNSYGLDLDTYNISPYITPGETTVTTTVQSGQDFVMVNSVVLKVPSNLITGTVFEDTNYGGGAGRNLVTSSGVGTAGASVELYNSLNTLVKTSITKPNGAYTIGGMANGNYRVRVVNSTVKSNRTGGAACSTCLPVQTFRRNYATVGGFTNVTNRVGGANPAGTDPAAGTITNAQTLSTVTITSEGVVGLDFGFNFNTIVNTNSSGQGSLEKFIVNTNNLGNAGLDIVANGIFDPAAGVDTSIFMIPPTGDPLGRTADVNYSGGYFNILISAGLPLTAITDTSTSIDGRTQTAYSGNTNTGTVGSGSTVVGTSAFALPNYDRPEIQVNKGTGDVFRIQGNNTTIRNIAVYAGNNAGIQVLGGSAIISNNLVGVNALGSNAGNIKYGVDITNGTTTIDGNYIATNTDAGIRVNGGTSTLIQNNYITDNGNSACSDNIKVQSGSGIIITRNLINRAASLGIDARGIVGNITISENTIRNSGLNGGICTGGIENVGIKLDGNNSTVSNNIINNNGGSGIVLTGGSTLGNLISRNSFYANGTTSSALGIDIDPSNTLGDGVTFNDNGDGDDGPNGLLNFPIIESLTTNGANLVIQGWARPGASIELFVSDVSEGSAALGDNRLGNSSDYGEGQTYLATLIEGTVGDLDAGMSNYSDVDGNSDTTNKFKFSIPLPFGLMVGQKITATATIANSTSEFSPLSTIKVSTIITNRRITYRVNKS
;
A
#
# COMPACT_ATOMS: atom_id res chain seq x y z
N MET A 1 -18.76 -13.75 16.09
CA MET A 1 -19.46 -12.72 16.88
C MET A 1 -18.60 -12.35 18.08
N PRO A 2 -17.90 -11.21 18.05
CA PRO A 2 -17.18 -10.65 19.19
C PRO A 2 -18.06 -9.64 19.93
N ASN A 3 -17.98 -9.60 21.27
CA ASN A 3 -18.31 -8.43 22.11
C ASN A 3 -18.27 -8.81 23.60
N PHE A 4 -17.19 -8.46 24.30
CA PHE A 4 -17.25 -8.14 25.74
C PHE A 4 -16.03 -7.42 26.33
N LEU A 5 -14.97 -7.16 25.54
CA LEU A 5 -13.71 -6.64 26.10
C LEU A 5 -13.42 -5.15 25.84
N GLU A 6 -14.32 -4.41 25.19
CA GLU A 6 -14.08 -3.00 24.81
C GLU A 6 -14.74 -1.94 25.73
N PHE A 7 -15.35 -2.34 26.87
CA PHE A 7 -16.12 -1.40 27.70
C PHE A 7 -15.44 -0.91 28.99
N LEU A 8 -14.18 -1.27 29.31
CA LEU A 8 -13.60 -0.95 30.64
C LEU A 8 -12.21 -0.31 30.66
N ILE A 9 -11.74 0.25 29.54
CA ILE A 9 -10.48 1.03 29.49
C ILE A 9 -10.74 2.45 28.98
N LYS A 10 -11.65 3.17 29.65
CA LYS A 10 -11.76 4.64 29.58
C LYS A 10 -12.40 5.15 30.87
N ASN A 11 -11.64 5.21 31.97
CA ASN A 11 -11.63 6.35 32.88
C ASN A 11 -10.71 6.15 34.10
N ASN A 12 -10.06 7.26 34.46
CA ASN A 12 -9.47 7.60 35.75
C ASN A 12 -8.05 7.11 36.06
N ARG A 13 -7.09 7.89 35.56
CA ARG A 13 -5.87 8.22 36.30
C ARG A 13 -6.18 9.18 37.46
N SER A 14 -5.36 9.06 38.50
CA SER A 14 -5.13 10.01 39.59
C SER A 14 -6.06 9.89 40.79
N TYR A 15 -5.55 9.29 41.87
CA TYR A 15 -5.67 9.67 43.30
C TYR A 15 -5.49 8.43 44.19
N LEU A 16 -4.23 8.02 44.45
CA LEU A 16 -3.80 7.57 45.77
C LEU A 16 -2.27 7.54 45.86
N LEU A 17 -1.67 8.73 45.83
CA LEU A 17 -0.43 8.98 46.55
C LEU A 17 -0.86 9.28 48.00
N ILE A 18 -0.16 8.69 48.98
CA ILE A 18 -0.16 8.98 50.44
C ILE A 18 -0.81 7.87 51.31
N ILE A 19 0.06 7.23 52.10
CA ILE A 19 -0.14 6.23 53.18
C ILE A 19 -0.09 4.76 52.75
N LEU A 20 1.13 4.26 52.51
CA LEU A 20 1.65 3.11 53.28
C LEU A 20 3.18 3.10 53.18
N LEU A 21 3.79 4.05 53.89
CA LEU A 21 5.21 4.09 54.19
C LEU A 21 5.37 3.52 55.60
N PHE A 22 5.12 2.21 55.77
CA PHE A 22 5.51 1.44 56.96
C PHE A 22 5.73 -0.02 56.56
N TRP A 23 6.99 -0.46 56.61
CA TRP A 23 7.47 -1.84 56.74
C TRP A 23 7.18 -2.83 55.60
N PHE A 24 8.08 -2.90 54.63
CA PHE A 24 8.59 -4.19 54.17
C PHE A 24 10.10 -4.19 54.42
N SER A 25 10.47 -4.62 55.63
CA SER A 25 11.76 -5.28 55.86
C SER A 25 11.96 -6.33 54.78
N ASP A 26 13.17 -6.39 54.21
CA ASP A 26 13.63 -7.44 53.31
C ASP A 26 13.12 -8.80 53.78
N VAL A 27 12.04 -9.30 53.15
CA VAL A 27 11.67 -10.72 53.28
C VAL A 27 12.67 -11.45 52.41
N ILE A 28 13.88 -11.58 52.96
CA ILE A 28 14.87 -12.54 52.53
C ILE A 28 14.14 -13.86 52.26
N GLY A 29 14.38 -14.47 51.09
CA GLY A 29 13.79 -15.73 50.65
C GLY A 29 14.16 -16.88 51.58
N GLN A 30 13.50 -16.90 52.73
CA GLN A 30 13.73 -17.77 53.85
C GLN A 30 12.84 -19.00 53.69
N GLN A 31 13.46 -20.16 53.53
CA GLN A 31 12.79 -21.45 53.55
C GLN A 31 13.03 -22.12 54.91
N THR A 32 12.01 -22.75 55.44
CA THR A 32 12.02 -23.49 56.70
C THR A 32 11.90 -24.97 56.41
N TYR A 33 12.79 -25.79 56.97
CA TYR A 33 12.67 -27.25 56.99
C TYR A 33 12.35 -27.61 58.44
N LEU A 34 11.12 -28.08 58.71
CA LEU A 34 10.64 -28.29 60.08
C LEU A 34 10.10 -29.71 60.23
N ASP A 35 10.42 -30.35 61.34
CA ASP A 35 9.69 -31.48 61.88
C ASP A 35 9.38 -31.23 63.36
N ASN A 36 8.09 -31.13 63.68
CA ASN A 36 7.60 -30.96 65.04
C ASN A 36 7.01 -32.26 65.61
N PHE A 37 7.25 -33.40 64.93
CA PHE A 37 6.85 -34.75 65.34
C PHE A 37 5.38 -34.89 65.79
N ASN A 38 4.49 -34.00 65.32
CA ASN A 38 3.07 -34.00 65.66
C ASN A 38 2.31 -35.22 65.09
N THR A 39 2.96 -35.97 64.21
CA THR A 39 2.52 -37.25 63.67
C THR A 39 3.57 -38.31 63.97
N VAL A 40 3.14 -39.53 64.27
CA VAL A 40 4.02 -40.69 64.49
C VAL A 40 4.53 -41.19 63.12
N SER A 41 5.40 -40.40 62.47
CA SER A 41 5.97 -40.69 61.16
C SER A 41 7.37 -40.10 60.99
N TYR A 42 8.31 -40.89 60.49
CA TYR A 42 9.65 -40.44 60.10
C TYR A 42 9.68 -39.67 58.77
N SER A 43 8.58 -39.60 58.02
CA SER A 43 8.47 -38.80 56.79
C SER A 43 7.83 -37.43 56.99
N ASN A 44 7.54 -37.03 58.23
CA ASN A 44 6.85 -35.79 58.52
C ASN A 44 7.66 -34.55 58.06
N ASN A 45 7.00 -33.59 57.44
CA ASN A 45 7.59 -32.34 56.94
C ASN A 45 6.59 -31.20 57.18
N ASN A 46 6.89 -30.30 58.12
CA ASN A 46 6.01 -29.18 58.50
C ASN A 46 6.53 -27.81 58.04
N GLY A 47 7.67 -27.76 57.37
CA GLY A 47 8.31 -26.53 56.89
C GLY A 47 7.78 -26.04 55.54
N THR A 48 8.28 -24.89 55.08
CA THR A 48 8.05 -24.38 53.70
C THR A 48 8.95 -25.07 52.66
N GLY A 49 10.02 -25.71 53.10
CA GLY A 49 10.84 -26.65 52.34
C GLY A 49 10.71 -28.08 52.87
N ASN A 50 10.87 -29.07 51.99
CA ASN A 50 10.83 -30.48 52.35
C ASN A 50 12.24 -31.02 52.57
N TYR A 51 12.44 -31.83 53.60
CA TYR A 51 13.66 -32.63 53.74
C TYR A 51 13.84 -33.57 52.54
N SER A 52 15.08 -33.86 52.16
CA SER A 52 15.40 -34.68 50.99
C SER A 52 15.21 -36.18 51.23
N GLY A 53 15.06 -36.58 52.48
CA GLY A 53 14.74 -37.94 52.89
C GLY A 53 13.93 -37.98 54.19
N ASN A 54 13.43 -39.17 54.52
CA ASN A 54 12.82 -39.46 55.82
C ASN A 54 13.91 -39.50 56.90
N TRP A 55 13.51 -39.42 58.17
CA TRP A 55 14.38 -39.86 59.25
C TRP A 55 14.72 -41.35 59.06
N ASN A 56 16.01 -41.64 59.13
CA ASN A 56 16.60 -42.95 59.00
C ASN A 56 17.15 -43.38 60.36
N ASP A 57 16.39 -44.23 61.02
CA ASP A 57 16.71 -44.83 62.32
C ASP A 57 17.54 -46.09 62.11
N SER A 58 18.70 -46.16 62.79
CA SER A 58 19.63 -47.28 62.67
C SER A 58 19.18 -48.57 63.39
N GLU A 59 18.11 -48.54 64.20
CA GLU A 59 17.61 -49.73 64.90
C GLU A 59 16.67 -50.57 64.03
N ASP A 60 15.42 -50.14 63.86
CA ASP A 60 14.38 -50.92 63.19
C ASP A 60 13.57 -50.12 62.14
N GLY A 61 13.79 -48.80 62.07
CA GLY A 61 13.06 -47.91 61.16
C GLY A 61 11.61 -47.62 61.56
N SER A 62 11.19 -48.01 62.77
CA SER A 62 9.80 -47.87 63.23
C SER A 62 9.60 -46.57 64.03
N PRO A 63 8.73 -45.65 63.58
CA PRO A 63 8.46 -44.42 64.33
C PRO A 63 7.58 -44.61 65.57
N SER A 64 7.07 -45.82 65.84
CA SER A 64 5.98 -46.05 66.82
C SER A 64 6.35 -46.92 68.02
N ASN A 65 7.54 -47.51 67.99
CA ASN A 65 8.05 -48.42 69.01
C ASN A 65 9.55 -48.57 68.78
N GLY A 66 10.32 -48.73 69.86
CA GLY A 66 11.77 -48.85 69.79
C GLY A 66 12.47 -47.99 70.84
N ARG A 67 13.80 -47.93 70.70
CA ARG A 67 14.67 -47.06 71.49
C ARG A 67 14.68 -45.63 70.98
N ILE A 68 14.38 -45.48 69.69
CA ILE A 68 14.09 -44.22 69.04
C ILE A 68 12.66 -44.35 68.51
N ASP A 69 11.73 -43.54 69.02
CA ASP A 69 10.33 -43.56 68.59
C ASP A 69 9.68 -42.20 68.78
N ILE A 70 8.53 -41.95 68.14
CA ILE A 70 7.77 -40.71 68.33
C ILE A 70 6.68 -40.97 69.38
N ALA A 71 6.86 -40.40 70.57
CA ALA A 71 5.95 -40.57 71.70
C ALA A 71 5.49 -39.20 72.22
N GLY A 72 4.17 -39.02 72.38
CA GLY A 72 3.60 -37.77 72.89
C GLY A 72 3.83 -36.55 71.99
N GLY A 73 4.05 -36.76 70.69
CA GLY A 73 4.34 -35.70 69.72
C GLY A 73 5.79 -35.25 69.69
N LYS A 74 6.72 -36.02 70.25
CA LYS A 74 8.16 -35.72 70.32
C LYS A 74 8.98 -36.94 69.92
N LEU A 75 10.15 -36.72 69.32
CA LEU A 75 11.12 -37.77 69.05
C LEU A 75 11.82 -38.18 70.35
N ARG A 76 11.53 -39.38 70.81
CA ARG A 76 12.00 -39.93 72.08
C ARG A 76 13.22 -40.81 71.86
N PHE A 77 14.23 -40.62 72.70
CA PHE A 77 15.43 -41.43 72.80
C PHE A 77 15.50 -42.09 74.17
N ASN A 78 15.56 -43.41 74.22
CA ASN A 78 15.80 -44.20 75.42
C ASN A 78 16.85 -45.28 75.11
N ASN A 79 17.80 -45.53 76.02
CA ASN A 79 18.83 -46.58 75.84
C ASN A 79 19.55 -46.53 74.46
N LEU A 80 20.12 -45.37 74.12
CA LEU A 80 20.63 -45.09 72.77
C LEU A 80 21.94 -45.81 72.39
N ASP A 81 22.46 -46.73 73.23
CA ASP A 81 23.74 -47.44 73.06
C ASP A 81 24.05 -47.81 71.59
N GLY A 82 25.01 -47.12 70.98
CA GLY A 82 25.48 -47.33 69.61
C GLY A 82 24.48 -47.05 68.47
N ARG A 83 23.32 -46.45 68.76
CA ARG A 83 22.24 -46.18 67.80
C ARG A 83 22.17 -44.70 67.44
N THR A 84 21.70 -44.43 66.23
CA THR A 84 21.54 -43.08 65.71
C THR A 84 20.28 -42.96 64.88
N ILE A 85 19.75 -41.74 64.78
CA ILE A 85 18.74 -41.40 63.77
C ILE A 85 19.24 -40.18 62.99
N SER A 86 19.12 -40.22 61.66
CA SER A 86 19.63 -39.16 60.79
C SER A 86 18.65 -38.76 59.72
N ARG A 87 18.76 -37.54 59.19
CA ARG A 87 17.90 -37.05 58.11
C ARG A 87 18.64 -36.09 57.21
N THR A 88 18.43 -36.21 55.90
CA THR A 88 19.08 -35.39 54.87
C THR A 88 18.20 -34.24 54.39
N LEU A 89 18.83 -33.15 53.99
CA LEU A 89 18.21 -31.98 53.37
C LEU A 89 19.16 -31.31 52.37
N ASN A 90 18.60 -30.81 51.27
CA ASN A 90 19.36 -30.11 50.24
C ASN A 90 19.35 -28.60 50.53
N LEU A 91 20.50 -28.07 50.93
CA LEU A 91 20.71 -26.65 51.20
C LEU A 91 21.58 -25.97 50.12
N THR A 92 21.68 -26.56 48.91
CA THR A 92 22.47 -25.99 47.81
C THR A 92 21.99 -24.60 47.44
N GLY A 93 22.90 -23.63 47.47
CA GLY A 93 22.62 -22.23 47.15
C GLY A 93 22.08 -21.41 48.34
N ALA A 94 21.89 -22.02 49.51
CA ALA A 94 21.61 -21.25 50.73
C ALA A 94 22.86 -20.45 51.14
N THR A 95 22.69 -19.19 51.50
CA THR A 95 23.78 -18.29 51.93
C THR A 95 23.89 -18.21 53.46
N ALA A 96 22.85 -18.60 54.19
CA ALA A 96 22.86 -18.71 55.65
C ALA A 96 21.80 -19.71 56.11
N VAL A 97 22.11 -20.55 57.10
CA VAL A 97 21.15 -21.51 57.68
C VAL A 97 21.33 -21.58 59.19
N THR A 98 20.24 -21.57 59.95
CA THR A 98 20.25 -21.79 61.40
C THR A 98 19.39 -23.00 61.74
N LEU A 99 19.94 -23.96 62.48
CA LEU A 99 19.22 -25.05 63.11
C LEU A 99 18.74 -24.62 64.51
N THR A 100 17.48 -24.84 64.82
CA THR A 100 16.94 -24.82 66.18
C THR A 100 16.20 -26.10 66.48
N LEU A 101 16.23 -26.57 67.72
CA LEU A 101 15.40 -27.67 68.21
C LEU A 101 15.11 -27.52 69.69
N ASP A 102 13.97 -28.02 70.13
CA ASP A 102 13.58 -28.05 71.54
C ASP A 102 13.88 -29.42 72.13
N TYR A 103 14.26 -29.46 73.40
CA TYR A 103 14.53 -30.71 74.11
C TYR A 103 13.93 -30.73 75.53
N ASP A 104 13.57 -31.93 75.98
CA ASP A 104 13.21 -32.25 77.35
C ASP A 104 14.03 -33.46 77.81
N ALA A 105 14.98 -33.20 78.70
CA ALA A 105 15.90 -34.20 79.25
C ALA A 105 15.72 -34.37 80.77
N THR A 106 14.55 -34.07 81.32
CA THR A 106 14.31 -34.10 82.78
C THR A 106 14.46 -35.49 83.41
N SER A 107 14.37 -36.56 82.62
CA SER A 107 14.60 -37.96 83.03
C SER A 107 16.04 -38.45 82.87
N LEU A 108 17.01 -37.57 82.59
CA LEU A 108 18.42 -37.94 82.35
C LEU A 108 19.25 -38.01 83.63
N VAL A 109 20.03 -39.09 83.83
CA VAL A 109 20.96 -39.27 84.97
C VAL A 109 22.34 -39.75 84.49
N GLY A 110 23.18 -38.81 84.02
CA GLY A 110 24.61 -39.04 83.76
C GLY A 110 24.98 -39.31 82.29
N GLU A 111 23.99 -39.54 81.45
CA GLU A 111 24.13 -39.80 80.01
C GLU A 111 23.87 -38.53 79.17
N GLY A 112 24.14 -38.54 77.86
CA GLY A 112 23.91 -37.37 77.01
C GLY A 112 23.65 -37.68 75.54
N LEU A 113 23.00 -36.76 74.83
CA LEU A 113 22.67 -36.86 73.40
C LEU A 113 23.46 -35.82 72.60
N ASP A 114 24.25 -36.28 71.65
CA ASP A 114 24.93 -35.44 70.66
C ASP A 114 24.02 -35.15 69.47
N ILE A 115 24.00 -33.89 69.07
CA ILE A 115 23.39 -33.39 67.84
C ILE A 115 24.54 -33.13 66.88
N GLU A 116 24.53 -33.82 65.75
CA GLU A 116 25.58 -33.76 64.76
C GLU A 116 25.06 -33.29 63.42
N LEU A 117 25.89 -32.55 62.68
CA LEU A 117 25.63 -32.20 61.29
C LEU A 117 26.71 -32.77 60.38
N TRP A 118 26.30 -33.19 59.18
CA TRP A 118 27.22 -33.63 58.15
C TRP A 118 28.07 -32.45 57.64
N ASN A 119 29.39 -32.61 57.67
CA ASN A 119 30.35 -31.65 57.13
C ASN A 119 30.93 -32.20 55.82
N SER A 120 30.56 -31.60 54.70
CA SER A 120 31.00 -32.04 53.37
C SER A 120 32.49 -31.77 53.12
N GLY A 121 33.09 -30.80 53.82
CA GLY A 121 34.50 -30.46 53.69
C GLY A 121 35.42 -31.54 54.29
N SER A 122 35.02 -32.13 55.42
CA SER A 122 35.73 -33.26 56.05
C SER A 122 35.13 -34.62 55.70
N SER A 123 33.96 -34.66 55.06
CA SER A 123 33.17 -35.88 54.84
C SER A 123 32.93 -36.67 56.13
N SER A 124 32.59 -35.95 57.21
CA SER A 124 32.37 -36.53 58.54
C SER A 124 31.23 -35.85 59.28
N TRP A 125 30.63 -36.56 60.23
CA TRP A 125 29.70 -35.98 61.21
C TRP A 125 30.47 -35.12 62.22
N GLN A 126 29.91 -33.97 62.56
CA GLN A 126 30.48 -33.03 63.52
C GLN A 126 29.44 -32.70 64.58
N ILE A 127 29.79 -32.86 65.85
CA ILE A 127 28.95 -32.48 66.98
C ILE A 127 28.78 -30.95 66.95
N VAL A 128 27.54 -30.51 66.84
CA VAL A 128 27.14 -29.09 66.89
C VAL A 128 26.43 -28.72 68.18
N GLY A 129 26.11 -29.71 69.01
CA GLY A 129 25.46 -29.53 70.29
C GLY A 129 25.41 -30.84 71.07
N THR A 130 25.39 -30.74 72.40
CA THR A 130 25.24 -31.89 73.29
C THR A 130 24.22 -31.54 74.37
N ILE A 131 23.25 -32.43 74.60
CA ILE A 131 22.29 -32.34 75.71
C ILE A 131 22.72 -33.33 76.79
N ASN A 132 23.27 -32.81 77.89
CA ASN A 132 23.75 -33.59 79.04
C ASN A 132 23.26 -33.01 80.39
N THR A 133 22.15 -32.27 80.37
CA THR A 133 21.54 -31.62 81.53
C THR A 133 20.18 -32.22 81.82
N SER A 134 19.76 -32.28 83.09
CA SER A 134 18.42 -32.74 83.47
C SER A 134 17.38 -31.61 83.40
N THR A 135 17.29 -30.92 82.25
CA THR A 135 16.41 -29.74 82.05
C THR A 135 15.65 -29.81 80.74
N THR A 136 14.66 -28.93 80.57
CA THR A 136 14.10 -28.58 79.26
C THR A 136 14.79 -27.35 78.70
N GLY A 137 14.85 -27.20 77.38
CA GLY A 137 15.48 -26.05 76.73
C GLY A 137 15.41 -26.09 75.21
N THR A 138 16.06 -25.13 74.56
CA THR A 138 16.18 -25.03 73.09
C THR A 138 17.66 -24.98 72.74
N LEU A 139 18.06 -25.77 71.75
CA LEU A 139 19.38 -25.70 71.13
C LEU A 139 19.29 -24.89 69.83
N SER A 140 20.26 -24.01 69.60
CA SER A 140 20.37 -23.22 68.36
C SER A 140 21.80 -23.26 67.84
N HIS A 141 21.98 -23.57 66.56
CA HIS A 141 23.27 -23.63 65.88
C HIS A 141 23.21 -22.99 64.50
N THR A 142 24.15 -22.10 64.20
CA THR A 142 24.30 -21.54 62.84
C THR A 142 25.22 -22.42 62.02
N LEU A 143 24.73 -22.94 60.89
CA LEU A 143 25.50 -23.86 60.04
C LEU A 143 26.69 -23.14 59.39
N THR A 144 27.82 -23.84 59.35
CA THR A 144 29.01 -23.40 58.61
C THR A 144 28.84 -23.66 57.10
N VAL A 145 29.67 -23.03 56.27
CA VAL A 145 29.65 -23.22 54.81
C VAL A 145 29.83 -24.69 54.39
N ASN A 146 30.59 -25.48 55.17
CA ASN A 146 30.79 -26.91 54.90
C ASN A 146 29.62 -27.79 55.39
N GLN A 147 28.67 -27.23 56.13
CA GLN A 147 27.43 -27.90 56.55
C GLN A 147 26.26 -27.54 55.62
N ILE A 148 26.42 -26.59 54.70
CA ILE A 148 25.42 -26.14 53.72
C ILE A 148 25.79 -26.73 52.35
N SER A 149 25.09 -27.78 51.93
CA SER A 149 25.38 -28.51 50.68
C SER A 149 24.16 -29.26 50.16
N ALA A 150 24.29 -29.91 49.00
CA ALA A 150 23.28 -30.83 48.47
C ALA A 150 23.00 -32.03 49.38
N ASN A 151 23.98 -32.39 50.23
CA ASN A 151 23.96 -33.57 51.09
C ASN A 151 23.99 -33.19 52.58
N SER A 152 23.52 -31.99 52.94
CA SER A 152 23.41 -31.61 54.35
C SER A 152 22.54 -32.63 55.09
N ALA A 153 22.89 -32.92 56.34
CA ALA A 153 22.16 -33.87 57.14
C ALA A 153 22.33 -33.59 58.63
N ILE A 154 21.34 -33.97 59.41
CA ILE A 154 21.38 -33.99 60.88
C ILE A 154 21.37 -35.43 61.36
N ARG A 155 22.09 -35.69 62.45
CA ARG A 155 22.11 -36.98 63.15
C ARG A 155 22.06 -36.75 64.65
N PHE A 156 21.34 -37.62 65.36
CA PHE A 156 21.37 -37.70 66.80
C PHE A 156 22.04 -39.01 67.22
N SER A 157 22.93 -38.96 68.21
CA SER A 157 23.66 -40.11 68.74
C SER A 157 23.88 -39.99 70.25
N GLY A 158 24.04 -41.10 70.96
CA GLY A 158 24.47 -41.06 72.36
C GLY A 158 25.90 -40.51 72.48
N THR A 159 26.22 -39.81 73.57
CA THR A 159 27.59 -39.38 73.89
C THR A 159 28.52 -40.54 74.22
N ASP A 160 27.96 -41.66 74.67
CA ASP A 160 28.63 -42.94 74.84
C ASP A 160 27.63 -44.11 74.63
N ASP A 161 28.11 -45.35 74.84
CA ASP A 161 27.34 -46.58 74.67
C ASP A 161 26.87 -47.19 76.01
N LYS A 162 26.51 -46.36 77.01
CA LYS A 162 26.12 -46.83 78.36
C LYS A 162 24.79 -46.29 78.88
N TRP A 163 23.89 -45.84 78.00
CA TRP A 163 22.58 -45.31 78.36
C TRP A 163 21.76 -46.28 79.22
N GLY A 164 21.57 -45.94 80.50
CA GLY A 164 20.89 -46.77 81.49
C GLY A 164 19.39 -46.98 81.23
N ASN A 165 18.85 -48.10 81.73
CA ASN A 165 17.42 -48.42 81.65
C ASN A 165 16.59 -47.47 82.54
N GLY A 166 15.97 -46.45 81.94
CA GLY A 166 15.06 -45.51 82.60
C GLY A 166 15.22 -44.07 82.15
N ASP A 167 16.35 -43.74 81.54
CA ASP A 167 16.64 -42.39 81.06
C ASP A 167 15.97 -42.13 79.71
N THR A 168 15.46 -40.92 79.53
CA THR A 168 14.81 -40.51 78.29
C THR A 168 15.12 -39.05 77.97
N ILE A 169 15.39 -38.77 76.70
CA ILE A 169 15.43 -37.42 76.13
C ILE A 169 14.39 -37.33 75.03
N LEU A 170 13.61 -36.25 75.02
CA LEU A 170 12.63 -35.94 73.99
C LEU A 170 13.12 -34.74 73.18
N ILE A 171 13.05 -34.83 71.85
CA ILE A 171 13.35 -33.74 70.92
C ILE A 171 12.07 -33.34 70.17
N ASP A 172 11.88 -32.04 70.01
CA ASP A 172 10.77 -31.45 69.26
C ASP A 172 11.28 -30.27 68.41
N ASN A 173 10.46 -29.82 67.45
CA ASN A 173 10.69 -28.63 66.62
C ASN A 173 12.08 -28.57 65.95
N VAL A 174 12.53 -29.66 65.33
CA VAL A 174 13.78 -29.64 64.55
C VAL A 174 13.55 -28.76 63.32
N LEU A 175 14.09 -27.54 63.36
CA LEU A 175 13.87 -26.48 62.38
C LEU A 175 15.20 -26.02 61.79
N PHE A 176 15.36 -26.12 60.48
CA PHE A 176 16.38 -25.38 59.73
C PHE A 176 15.75 -24.18 59.06
N ASN A 177 16.26 -23.00 59.35
CA ASN A 177 15.85 -21.75 58.74
C ASN A 177 16.92 -21.29 57.73
N ALA A 178 16.67 -21.50 56.43
CA ALA A 178 17.62 -21.31 55.35
C ALA A 178 17.30 -20.09 54.48
N THR A 179 18.30 -19.27 54.22
CA THR A 179 18.22 -18.07 53.36
C THR A 179 18.88 -18.33 52.02
N PHE A 180 18.22 -18.04 50.90
CA PHE A 180 18.79 -18.19 49.55
C PHE A 180 19.04 -16.85 48.86
N GLY A 181 20.19 -16.73 48.19
CA GLY A 181 20.53 -15.60 47.32
C GLY A 181 19.75 -15.59 45.99
N PRO A 182 20.01 -14.58 45.13
CA PRO A 182 19.50 -14.52 43.76
C PRO A 182 20.09 -15.62 42.85
N SER A 183 19.25 -16.17 41.97
CA SER A 183 19.57 -17.24 41.04
C SER A 183 19.04 -17.01 39.63
N ILE A 184 19.65 -17.66 38.64
CA ILE A 184 19.19 -17.66 37.25
C ILE A 184 18.95 -19.07 36.70
N SER A 185 18.01 -19.19 35.76
CA SER A 185 17.69 -20.44 35.05
C SER A 185 17.43 -20.21 33.56
N ILE A 186 17.74 -21.21 32.73
CA ILE A 186 17.45 -21.25 31.28
C ILE A 186 16.33 -22.25 30.97
N ASN A 187 15.42 -21.92 30.05
CA ASN A 187 14.36 -22.84 29.60
C ASN A 187 14.85 -23.85 28.53
N ASP A 188 14.00 -24.82 28.20
CA ASP A 188 14.17 -25.67 27.01
C ASP A 188 13.28 -25.14 25.88
N VAL A 189 13.63 -25.44 24.63
CA VAL A 189 13.00 -24.91 23.41
C VAL A 189 12.78 -26.05 22.41
N THR A 190 11.60 -26.11 21.79
CA THR A 190 11.33 -26.99 20.64
C THR A 190 10.90 -26.12 19.47
N VAL A 191 11.49 -26.34 18.30
CA VAL A 191 11.23 -25.60 17.07
C VAL A 191 11.16 -26.55 15.88
N THR A 192 10.46 -26.14 14.84
CA THR A 192 10.59 -26.77 13.53
C THR A 192 11.87 -26.29 12.85
N GLU A 193 12.36 -27.05 11.89
CA GLU A 193 13.55 -26.67 11.11
C GLU A 193 13.34 -25.32 10.38
N GLU A 194 12.14 -25.13 9.80
CA GLU A 194 11.69 -23.88 9.17
C GLU A 194 11.56 -22.67 10.13
N ALA A 195 11.71 -22.85 11.45
CA ALA A 195 11.55 -21.76 12.41
C ALA A 195 12.64 -20.68 12.28
N GLY A 196 13.76 -21.02 11.62
CA GLY A 196 14.94 -20.17 11.41
C GLY A 196 15.75 -19.88 12.68
N ASN A 197 15.14 -19.85 13.87
CA ASN A 197 15.84 -19.65 15.14
C ASN A 197 15.18 -20.38 16.32
N ALA A 198 16.01 -20.94 17.21
CA ALA A 198 15.62 -21.34 18.56
C ALA A 198 15.97 -20.23 19.57
N ILE A 199 14.97 -19.75 20.32
CA ILE A 199 15.12 -18.64 21.28
C ILE A 199 15.02 -19.14 22.71
N PHE A 200 16.16 -19.19 23.40
CA PHE A 200 16.25 -19.52 24.81
C PHE A 200 16.11 -18.26 25.67
N THR A 201 15.38 -18.35 26.77
CA THR A 201 15.15 -17.30 27.76
C THR A 201 15.79 -17.68 29.10
N ILE A 202 16.60 -16.77 29.62
CA ILE A 202 17.26 -16.87 30.92
C ILE A 202 16.57 -15.91 31.87
N THR A 203 16.14 -16.38 33.04
CA THR A 203 15.35 -15.59 34.00
C THR A 203 16.09 -15.43 35.33
N LEU A 204 16.11 -14.22 35.89
CA LEU A 204 16.61 -13.90 37.24
C LEU A 204 15.46 -13.90 38.26
N ASP A 205 15.59 -14.67 39.33
CA ASP A 205 14.51 -14.90 40.31
C ASP A 205 14.37 -13.82 41.41
N LYS A 206 15.42 -13.03 41.67
CA LYS A 206 15.50 -12.04 42.75
C LYS A 206 16.43 -10.88 42.38
N ASN A 207 16.25 -9.74 43.05
CA ASN A 207 17.12 -8.57 42.87
C ASN A 207 18.59 -8.89 43.21
N LYS A 208 19.50 -8.45 42.34
CA LYS A 208 20.95 -8.41 42.54
C LYS A 208 21.49 -7.01 42.22
N PRO A 209 21.49 -6.08 43.19
CA PRO A 209 22.04 -4.73 42.98
C PRO A 209 23.50 -4.78 42.48
N GLY A 210 23.81 -3.96 41.47
CA GLY A 210 25.15 -3.87 40.88
C GLY A 210 25.35 -4.66 39.58
N GLY A 211 24.37 -5.46 39.18
CA GLY A 211 24.41 -6.24 37.94
C GLY A 211 25.46 -7.36 37.94
N PHE A 212 25.43 -8.19 36.91
CA PHE A 212 26.38 -9.29 36.72
C PHE A 212 26.36 -9.80 35.27
N ASN A 213 27.37 -10.57 34.90
CA ASN A 213 27.50 -11.17 33.58
C ASN A 213 27.45 -12.70 33.67
N ILE A 214 26.89 -13.34 32.64
CA ILE A 214 26.82 -14.80 32.48
C ILE A 214 27.24 -15.15 31.07
N ASN A 215 28.17 -16.09 30.93
CA ASN A 215 28.58 -16.61 29.64
C ASN A 215 27.68 -17.76 29.20
N PHE A 216 27.58 -17.98 27.89
CA PHE A 216 26.90 -19.16 27.33
C PHE A 216 27.64 -19.70 26.12
N ALA A 217 27.47 -20.99 25.84
CA ALA A 217 27.93 -21.65 24.62
C ALA A 217 27.00 -22.81 24.22
N THR A 218 26.84 -23.04 22.92
CA THR A 218 26.15 -24.23 22.38
C THR A 218 27.03 -25.48 22.43
N ALA A 219 26.42 -26.65 22.56
CA ALA A 219 27.07 -27.96 22.42
C ALA A 219 26.15 -28.95 21.69
N ASN A 220 26.74 -29.82 20.87
CA ASN A 220 26.00 -30.78 20.04
C ASN A 220 25.26 -31.81 20.91
N GLY A 221 24.15 -32.31 20.39
CA GLY A 221 23.45 -33.50 20.87
C GLY A 221 23.36 -34.53 19.76
N SER A 222 22.16 -34.92 19.35
CA SER A 222 21.97 -35.62 18.06
C SER A 222 22.02 -34.64 16.88
N ALA A 223 21.59 -33.39 17.09
CA ALA A 223 21.81 -32.30 16.15
C ALA A 223 23.26 -31.81 16.24
N LEU A 224 23.89 -31.62 15.09
CA LEU A 224 25.25 -31.20 14.85
C LEU A 224 25.32 -29.75 14.37
N ALA A 225 26.29 -29.00 14.91
CA ALA A 225 26.51 -27.66 14.45
C ALA A 225 27.09 -27.64 13.02
N GLY A 226 26.51 -26.82 12.15
CA GLY A 226 26.88 -26.70 10.74
C GLY A 226 25.95 -27.46 9.78
N SER A 227 25.23 -28.48 10.26
CA SER A 227 24.15 -29.12 9.51
C SER A 227 22.77 -28.65 9.99
N ASP A 228 22.52 -28.61 11.30
CA ASP A 228 21.15 -28.40 11.81
C ASP A 228 21.01 -27.09 12.60
N TYR A 229 22.12 -26.57 13.14
CA TYR A 229 22.16 -25.26 13.80
C TYR A 229 23.54 -24.59 13.71
N SER A 230 23.60 -23.28 13.96
CA SER A 230 24.88 -22.55 14.00
C SER A 230 25.45 -22.44 15.42
N THR A 231 26.74 -22.75 15.60
CA THR A 231 27.42 -22.58 16.89
C THR A 231 27.32 -21.14 17.38
N THR A 232 26.82 -20.92 18.60
CA THR A 232 26.72 -19.59 19.20
C THR A 232 27.30 -19.60 20.61
N SER A 233 28.05 -18.56 20.95
CA SER A 233 28.55 -18.32 22.31
C SER A 233 28.59 -16.82 22.60
N GLY A 234 28.57 -16.44 23.88
CA GLY A 234 28.60 -15.03 24.25
C GLY A 234 28.47 -14.77 25.74
N THR A 235 28.28 -13.49 26.09
CA THR A 235 28.11 -13.01 27.46
C THR A 235 26.82 -12.19 27.55
N LEU A 236 25.95 -12.54 28.49
CA LEU A 236 24.73 -11.83 28.84
C LEU A 236 24.98 -10.92 30.04
N SER A 237 24.62 -9.64 29.94
CA SER A 237 24.71 -8.67 31.03
C SER A 237 23.35 -8.42 31.66
N PHE A 238 23.24 -8.69 32.96
CA PHE A 238 22.07 -8.41 33.79
C PHE A 238 22.27 -7.12 34.56
N VAL A 239 21.25 -6.27 34.58
CA VAL A 239 21.17 -5.09 35.45
C VAL A 239 20.94 -5.50 36.91
N GLY A 240 20.31 -6.67 37.12
CA GLY A 240 20.11 -7.28 38.41
C GLY A 240 18.75 -6.96 39.04
N THR A 241 17.72 -6.75 38.22
CA THR A 241 16.34 -6.58 38.71
C THR A 241 15.59 -7.92 38.73
N ILE A 242 14.76 -8.16 39.74
CA ILE A 242 13.92 -9.35 39.86
C ILE A 242 13.06 -9.53 38.61
N GLY A 243 13.01 -10.74 38.08
CA GLY A 243 12.30 -11.05 36.84
C GLY A 243 13.00 -10.56 35.57
N GLU A 244 14.22 -10.03 35.65
CA GLU A 244 14.99 -9.69 34.45
C GLU A 244 15.22 -10.94 33.60
N THR A 245 14.92 -10.82 32.30
CA THR A 245 15.15 -11.87 31.32
C THR A 245 16.19 -11.45 30.28
N LYS A 246 16.92 -12.43 29.77
CA LYS A 246 17.81 -12.30 28.60
C LYS A 246 17.52 -13.43 27.64
N THR A 247 17.65 -13.16 26.35
CA THR A 247 17.45 -14.17 25.31
C THR A 247 18.76 -14.55 24.64
N ILE A 248 18.90 -15.83 24.31
CA ILE A 248 19.93 -16.36 23.42
C ILE A 248 19.22 -16.86 22.16
N THR A 249 19.62 -16.35 21.01
CA THR A 249 19.08 -16.76 19.70
C THR A 249 20.09 -17.67 19.02
N ILE A 250 19.66 -18.88 18.66
CA ILE A 250 20.46 -19.87 17.94
C ILE A 250 19.84 -20.05 16.55
N PRO A 251 20.53 -19.71 15.45
CA PRO A 251 20.04 -19.96 14.10
C PRO A 251 19.89 -21.46 13.86
N ILE A 252 18.72 -21.86 13.36
CA ILE A 252 18.42 -23.21 12.87
C ILE A 252 18.67 -23.21 11.36
N ILE A 253 19.32 -24.26 10.88
CA ILE A 253 19.55 -24.47 9.45
C ILE A 253 18.38 -25.31 8.97
N ASP A 254 17.70 -24.82 7.94
CA ASP A 254 16.55 -25.44 7.29
C ASP A 254 17.03 -26.03 5.97
N ASN A 255 17.08 -27.36 5.89
CA ASN A 255 17.43 -28.07 4.68
C ASN A 255 16.16 -28.35 3.83
N SER A 256 16.16 -29.41 3.02
CA SER A 256 15.05 -29.65 2.08
C SER A 256 14.57 -31.10 2.06
N TYR A 257 15.00 -31.90 3.03
CA TYR A 257 14.69 -33.32 3.09
C TYR A 257 14.44 -33.78 4.52
N GLY A 258 13.44 -34.65 4.67
CA GLY A 258 12.98 -35.13 5.96
C GLY A 258 14.03 -35.88 6.78
N GLU A 259 14.41 -35.32 7.92
CA GLU A 259 15.29 -35.86 8.94
C GLU A 259 14.51 -36.34 10.17
N SER A 260 15.21 -37.00 11.09
CA SER A 260 14.63 -37.43 12.37
C SER A 260 14.60 -36.28 13.38
N THR A 261 13.75 -36.37 14.42
CA THR A 261 13.75 -35.34 15.48
C THR A 261 15.05 -35.38 16.27
N GLU A 262 15.70 -34.22 16.42
CA GLU A 262 17.05 -34.11 16.97
C GLU A 262 17.18 -33.02 18.05
N ASN A 263 18.30 -32.99 18.77
CA ASN A 263 18.54 -32.02 19.84
C ASN A 263 19.98 -31.48 19.95
N PHE A 264 20.10 -30.29 20.53
CA PHE A 264 21.36 -29.65 20.93
C PHE A 264 21.21 -28.95 22.28
N PHE A 265 22.30 -28.44 22.86
CA PHE A 265 22.33 -27.85 24.20
C PHE A 265 22.89 -26.43 24.22
N VAL A 266 22.40 -25.58 25.13
CA VAL A 266 22.96 -24.26 25.47
C VAL A 266 23.37 -24.28 26.95
N THR A 267 24.66 -24.12 27.23
CA THR A 267 25.21 -24.18 28.61
C THR A 267 25.64 -22.81 29.11
N LEU A 268 25.17 -22.42 30.30
CA LEU A 268 25.52 -21.20 31.02
C LEU A 268 26.75 -21.40 31.93
N SER A 269 27.62 -20.40 32.02
CA SER A 269 28.83 -20.42 32.86
C SER A 269 29.25 -19.01 33.33
N GLY A 270 30.21 -18.91 34.25
CA GLY A 270 30.86 -17.63 34.59
C GLY A 270 30.16 -16.72 35.61
N GLY A 271 29.35 -17.25 36.53
CA GLY A 271 28.69 -16.48 37.60
C GLY A 271 29.65 -15.91 38.66
N THR A 272 30.42 -14.88 38.35
CA THR A 272 31.19 -14.11 39.33
C THR A 272 30.32 -12.99 39.91
N ASN A 273 30.34 -12.81 41.24
CA ASN A 273 29.52 -11.88 42.06
C ASN A 273 28.32 -12.48 42.80
N GLY A 274 28.29 -13.79 43.10
CA GLY A 274 27.31 -14.35 44.04
C GLY A 274 25.88 -14.41 43.48
N ILE A 275 25.76 -14.89 42.24
CA ILE A 275 24.53 -15.40 41.63
C ILE A 275 24.65 -16.92 41.54
N PHE A 276 23.60 -17.63 41.95
CA PHE A 276 23.51 -19.08 41.79
C PHE A 276 22.88 -19.43 40.42
N ILE A 277 23.41 -20.40 39.69
CA ILE A 277 22.77 -20.88 38.45
C ILE A 277 21.95 -22.12 38.80
N SER A 278 20.63 -21.97 38.91
CA SER A 278 19.72 -23.03 39.35
C SER A 278 19.41 -24.04 38.25
N LYS A 279 19.47 -23.62 36.97
CA LYS A 279 19.49 -24.50 35.80
C LYS A 279 20.50 -23.94 34.79
N ASN A 280 21.58 -24.68 34.53
CA ASN A 280 22.70 -24.22 33.73
C ASN A 280 22.68 -24.71 32.27
N THR A 281 21.77 -25.60 31.88
CA THR A 281 21.68 -26.12 30.50
C THR A 281 20.25 -26.03 29.98
N GLY A 282 20.07 -25.43 28.81
CA GLY A 282 18.81 -25.47 28.04
C GLY A 282 18.93 -26.44 26.88
N THR A 283 17.89 -27.25 26.64
CA THR A 283 17.82 -28.21 25.53
C THR A 283 17.04 -27.60 24.38
N GLY A 284 17.61 -27.58 23.17
CA GLY A 284 16.94 -27.23 21.92
C GLY A 284 16.57 -28.50 21.17
N THR A 285 15.31 -28.66 20.76
CA THR A 285 14.82 -29.78 19.96
C THR A 285 14.36 -29.26 18.60
N ILE A 286 14.84 -29.87 17.52
CA ILE A 286 14.50 -29.54 16.14
C ILE A 286 13.64 -30.68 15.59
N THR A 287 12.46 -30.34 15.05
CA THR A 287 11.58 -31.28 14.35
C THR A 287 11.49 -30.90 12.89
N ASP A 288 11.67 -31.88 12.00
CA ASP A 288 11.58 -31.65 10.56
C ASP A 288 10.19 -32.02 10.00
N THR A 289 9.78 -31.32 8.96
CA THR A 289 8.54 -31.46 8.21
C THR A 289 8.73 -31.80 6.72
N ASP A 290 9.97 -31.90 6.25
CA ASP A 290 10.30 -32.14 4.85
C ASP A 290 10.05 -33.58 4.38
N PRO A 291 9.86 -33.79 3.06
CA PRO A 291 9.67 -35.13 2.49
C PRO A 291 10.97 -35.93 2.44
N PRO A 292 10.93 -37.27 2.52
CA PRO A 292 12.12 -38.11 2.44
C PRO A 292 12.78 -38.04 1.05
N ILE A 293 14.09 -38.26 0.99
CA ILE A 293 14.87 -38.27 -0.27
C ILE A 293 14.31 -39.32 -1.25
N PRO A 294 13.86 -38.91 -2.46
CA PRO A 294 13.35 -39.83 -3.47
C PRO A 294 14.43 -40.78 -4.00
N ASN A 295 14.15 -42.09 -4.02
CA ASN A 295 15.12 -43.12 -4.43
C ASN A 295 14.77 -43.74 -5.80
N ASN A 296 15.77 -43.90 -6.69
CA ASN A 296 15.65 -44.37 -8.08
C ASN A 296 14.57 -43.60 -8.86
N THR A 297 14.73 -42.28 -8.92
CA THR A 297 13.76 -41.39 -9.54
C THR A 297 13.93 -41.41 -11.07
N PRO A 298 12.92 -41.87 -11.84
CA PRO A 298 13.00 -41.84 -13.30
C PRO A 298 13.15 -40.40 -13.82
N LEU A 299 13.87 -40.25 -14.93
CA LEU A 299 14.00 -38.95 -15.58
C LEU A 299 12.64 -38.49 -16.12
N SER A 300 12.30 -37.24 -15.83
CA SER A 300 11.09 -36.57 -16.32
C SER A 300 11.42 -35.23 -16.93
N LEU A 301 10.55 -34.67 -17.78
CA LEU A 301 10.78 -33.36 -18.39
C LEU A 301 10.86 -32.31 -17.29
N PHE A 302 12.05 -31.73 -17.12
CA PHE A 302 12.37 -30.76 -16.08
C PHE A 302 12.20 -29.34 -16.59
N GLU A 303 12.73 -29.03 -17.79
CA GLU A 303 12.62 -27.70 -18.37
C GLU A 303 12.60 -27.74 -19.91
N GLU A 304 11.84 -26.82 -20.52
CA GLU A 304 11.81 -26.58 -21.97
C GLU A 304 12.29 -25.16 -22.26
N PHE A 305 13.32 -25.02 -23.11
CA PHE A 305 13.77 -23.73 -23.64
C PHE A 305 13.36 -23.60 -25.10
N SER A 306 12.57 -22.58 -25.41
CA SER A 306 12.20 -22.24 -26.79
C SER A 306 12.65 -20.83 -27.13
N GLY A 307 13.35 -20.65 -28.25
CA GLY A 307 13.85 -19.36 -28.71
C GLY A 307 15.27 -19.45 -29.28
N TYR A 308 16.04 -18.38 -29.16
CA TYR A 308 17.42 -18.32 -29.65
C TYR A 308 18.41 -18.86 -28.63
N PHE A 309 18.19 -20.11 -28.23
CA PHE A 309 18.94 -20.77 -27.18
C PHE A 309 20.02 -21.69 -27.75
N ASP A 310 21.10 -21.82 -27.00
CA ASP A 310 21.97 -22.97 -27.08
C ASP A 310 22.42 -23.32 -25.66
N TYR A 311 23.14 -24.43 -25.53
CA TYR A 311 23.71 -24.84 -24.26
C TYR A 311 25.12 -25.39 -24.45
N THR A 312 25.89 -25.33 -23.38
CA THR A 312 27.22 -25.94 -23.27
C THR A 312 27.34 -26.67 -21.94
N THR A 313 28.23 -27.64 -21.88
CA THR A 313 28.45 -28.48 -20.70
C THR A 313 29.92 -28.56 -20.32
N THR A 314 30.19 -28.97 -19.09
CA THR A 314 31.48 -29.46 -18.61
C THR A 314 31.24 -30.35 -17.39
N GLY A 315 32.28 -31.02 -16.91
CA GLY A 315 32.21 -31.80 -15.68
C GLY A 315 33.57 -32.34 -15.29
N GLY A 316 33.65 -32.98 -14.14
CA GLY A 316 34.88 -33.56 -13.64
C GLY A 316 34.62 -34.70 -12.68
N SER A 317 35.55 -35.65 -12.66
CA SER A 317 35.57 -36.73 -11.67
C SER A 317 36.51 -36.37 -10.52
N LEU A 318 36.15 -36.80 -9.31
CA LEU A 318 37.02 -36.81 -8.13
C LEU A 318 37.69 -38.18 -7.95
N ARG A 319 37.40 -39.15 -8.82
CA ARG A 319 38.20 -40.37 -8.94
C ARG A 319 39.42 -40.12 -9.80
N THR A 320 40.53 -40.71 -9.39
CA THR A 320 41.84 -40.46 -10.03
C THR A 320 42.36 -41.66 -10.82
N GLN A 321 41.73 -42.84 -10.69
CA GLN A 321 42.10 -44.07 -11.39
C GLN A 321 40.86 -44.91 -11.75
N ASP A 322 40.99 -45.73 -12.79
CA ASP A 322 39.98 -46.69 -13.24
C ASP A 322 39.80 -47.88 -12.28
N ASN A 323 38.78 -48.71 -12.54
CA ASN A 323 38.43 -49.88 -11.73
C ASN A 323 39.53 -50.97 -11.67
N ASN A 324 40.32 -51.14 -12.73
CA ASN A 324 41.37 -52.16 -12.83
C ASN A 324 42.67 -51.73 -12.16
N THR A 325 42.93 -50.43 -12.10
CA THR A 325 44.13 -49.86 -11.49
C THR A 325 43.92 -49.65 -9.99
N ASN A 326 42.92 -48.85 -9.59
CA ASN A 326 42.53 -48.65 -8.19
C ASN A 326 41.17 -47.95 -8.07
N ALA A 327 40.10 -48.73 -7.91
CA ALA A 327 38.75 -48.19 -7.76
C ALA A 327 38.56 -47.26 -6.55
N CYS A 328 39.41 -47.34 -5.52
CA CYS A 328 39.32 -46.54 -4.29
C CYS A 328 39.97 -45.15 -4.38
N SER A 329 40.69 -44.86 -5.47
CA SER A 329 41.56 -43.69 -5.55
C SER A 329 40.74 -42.43 -5.82
N VAL A 330 40.60 -41.58 -4.79
CA VAL A 330 39.84 -40.31 -4.83
C VAL A 330 40.73 -39.10 -4.52
N THR A 331 40.29 -37.93 -4.94
CA THR A 331 40.86 -36.61 -4.58
C THR A 331 39.75 -35.72 -3.99
N GLY A 332 40.11 -34.67 -3.26
CA GLY A 332 39.14 -33.73 -2.65
C GLY A 332 38.72 -32.55 -3.54
N ALA A 333 39.26 -32.47 -4.76
CA ALA A 333 39.04 -31.37 -5.69
C ALA A 333 39.13 -31.83 -7.14
N SER A 334 38.31 -31.24 -8.00
CA SER A 334 38.31 -31.47 -9.44
C SER A 334 37.99 -30.17 -10.19
N SER A 335 38.60 -29.98 -11.36
CA SER A 335 38.40 -28.76 -12.15
C SER A 335 38.35 -29.06 -13.64
N ASN A 336 37.52 -28.32 -14.39
CA ASN A 336 37.46 -28.43 -15.86
C ASN A 336 36.99 -27.13 -16.54
N THR A 337 37.11 -27.05 -17.87
CA THR A 337 36.64 -25.92 -18.70
C THR A 337 35.45 -26.33 -19.56
N LEU A 338 34.66 -25.36 -20.06
CA LEU A 338 33.53 -25.65 -20.95
C LEU A 338 33.95 -26.42 -22.21
N ASN A 339 33.13 -27.39 -22.61
CA ASN A 339 33.30 -28.14 -23.85
C ASN A 339 33.16 -27.23 -25.08
N SER A 340 32.32 -26.20 -24.98
CA SER A 340 32.18 -25.16 -26.00
C SER A 340 32.11 -23.77 -25.37
N PRO A 341 32.73 -22.74 -25.98
CA PRO A 341 32.64 -21.38 -25.47
C PRO A 341 31.22 -20.83 -25.65
N ILE A 342 30.77 -20.03 -24.68
CA ILE A 342 29.57 -19.20 -24.82
C ILE A 342 29.91 -18.05 -25.79
N PRO A 343 29.12 -17.84 -26.87
CA PRO A 343 29.37 -16.77 -27.83
C PRO A 343 29.37 -15.37 -27.19
N PRO A 344 30.24 -14.44 -27.61
CA PRO A 344 30.24 -13.07 -27.11
C PRO A 344 28.88 -12.39 -27.29
N GLY A 345 28.40 -11.73 -26.23
CA GLY A 345 27.10 -11.04 -26.21
C GLY A 345 25.91 -11.94 -25.87
N ALA A 346 26.09 -13.25 -25.71
CA ALA A 346 25.03 -14.13 -25.23
C ALA A 346 24.71 -13.86 -23.75
N THR A 347 23.44 -14.01 -23.39
CA THR A 347 22.95 -13.87 -22.01
C THR A 347 22.75 -15.25 -21.40
N ILE A 348 23.42 -15.55 -20.29
CA ILE A 348 23.17 -16.78 -19.52
C ILE A 348 21.78 -16.70 -18.89
N ARG A 349 20.93 -17.67 -19.20
CA ARG A 349 19.55 -17.75 -18.70
C ARG A 349 19.40 -18.73 -17.56
N LYS A 350 20.08 -19.87 -17.65
CA LYS A 350 20.12 -20.92 -16.62
C LYS A 350 21.48 -21.59 -16.58
N ALA A 351 21.93 -21.95 -15.39
CA ALA A 351 23.08 -22.81 -15.19
C ALA A 351 22.80 -23.82 -14.07
N TYR A 352 22.93 -25.11 -14.36
CA TYR A 352 22.68 -26.18 -13.41
C TYR A 352 23.97 -26.91 -13.08
N LEU A 353 24.33 -26.91 -11.79
CA LEU A 353 25.40 -27.73 -11.24
C LEU A 353 24.77 -29.04 -10.76
N GLN A 354 25.36 -30.16 -11.14
CA GLN A 354 24.94 -31.49 -10.71
C GLN A 354 26.16 -32.21 -10.13
N TRP A 355 25.99 -32.98 -9.06
CA TRP A 355 27.07 -33.81 -8.51
C TRP A 355 26.50 -35.11 -7.97
N ALA A 356 27.37 -36.11 -7.81
CA ALA A 356 27.00 -37.38 -7.24
C ALA A 356 28.17 -38.04 -6.51
N HIS A 357 27.86 -38.85 -5.49
CA HIS A 357 28.86 -39.62 -4.75
C HIS A 357 28.32 -40.92 -4.17
N SER A 358 29.26 -41.80 -3.78
CA SER A 358 28.99 -43.01 -3.02
C SER A 358 29.12 -42.73 -1.52
N SER A 359 28.05 -42.91 -0.75
CA SER A 359 28.03 -42.74 0.70
C SER A 359 26.73 -43.27 1.29
N GLN A 360 26.74 -43.64 2.58
CA GLN A 360 25.52 -43.96 3.32
C GLN A 360 24.70 -42.70 3.67
N ASN A 361 25.36 -41.55 3.77
CA ASN A 361 24.74 -40.27 4.13
C ASN A 361 24.81 -39.29 2.94
N PRO A 362 23.78 -38.45 2.76
CA PRO A 362 23.84 -37.38 1.77
C PRO A 362 24.93 -36.35 2.13
N ASP A 363 25.46 -35.69 1.10
CA ASP A 363 26.34 -34.52 1.14
C ASP A 363 25.82 -33.48 0.14
N ASP A 364 24.88 -32.68 0.60
CA ASP A 364 24.13 -31.70 -0.18
C ASP A 364 24.80 -30.32 -0.24
N ASN A 365 25.97 -30.18 0.38
CA ASN A 365 26.68 -28.92 0.47
C ASN A 365 28.12 -29.03 -0.06
N VAL A 366 28.39 -28.35 -1.17
CA VAL A 366 29.68 -28.37 -1.86
C VAL A 366 30.20 -26.96 -2.09
N SER A 367 31.47 -26.84 -2.45
CA SER A 367 32.06 -25.56 -2.84
C SER A 367 32.32 -25.56 -4.35
N PHE A 368 31.69 -24.61 -5.04
CA PHE A 368 31.82 -24.38 -6.49
C PHE A 368 32.25 -22.93 -6.73
N GLU A 369 33.34 -22.71 -7.46
CA GLU A 369 33.93 -21.37 -7.66
C GLU A 369 34.27 -20.65 -6.34
N GLY A 370 34.64 -21.42 -5.30
CA GLY A 370 34.91 -20.91 -3.96
C GLY A 370 33.66 -20.41 -3.22
N GLN A 371 32.46 -20.65 -3.74
CA GLN A 371 31.19 -20.33 -3.12
C GLN A 371 30.51 -21.60 -2.62
N ASN A 372 29.87 -21.49 -1.45
CA ASN A 372 29.07 -22.58 -0.89
C ASN A 372 27.79 -22.76 -1.71
N VAL A 373 27.56 -23.97 -2.22
CA VAL A 373 26.38 -24.34 -3.01
C VAL A 373 25.67 -25.49 -2.31
N ILE A 374 24.44 -25.22 -1.89
CA ILE A 374 23.52 -26.20 -1.33
C ILE A 374 22.63 -26.73 -2.46
N ALA A 375 22.35 -28.04 -2.45
CA ALA A 375 21.49 -28.67 -3.43
C ALA A 375 20.06 -28.11 -3.37
N ASN A 376 19.46 -27.82 -4.54
CA ASN A 376 18.03 -27.56 -4.63
C ASN A 376 17.21 -28.85 -4.75
N MET A 377 17.84 -29.93 -5.21
CA MET A 377 17.23 -31.26 -5.31
C MET A 377 18.25 -32.32 -4.92
N ILE A 378 17.79 -33.31 -4.17
CA ILE A 378 18.58 -34.49 -3.76
C ILE A 378 17.84 -35.74 -4.19
N TYR A 379 18.59 -36.70 -4.70
CA TYR A 379 18.10 -38.01 -5.10
C TYR A 379 18.95 -39.12 -4.48
N GLY A 380 18.32 -40.25 -4.19
CA GLY A 380 18.99 -41.49 -3.80
C GLY A 380 18.97 -42.54 -4.92
N SER A 381 19.95 -43.42 -4.92
CA SER A 381 19.96 -44.66 -5.71
C SER A 381 20.68 -45.74 -4.91
N ASN A 382 20.33 -47.00 -5.13
CA ASN A 382 21.02 -48.11 -4.45
C ASN A 382 21.16 -49.36 -5.31
N ILE A 383 22.17 -50.16 -4.97
CA ILE A 383 22.41 -51.46 -5.58
C ILE A 383 22.86 -52.51 -4.55
N GLY A 384 22.34 -53.73 -4.67
CA GLY A 384 22.79 -54.89 -3.90
C GLY A 384 22.56 -54.77 -2.38
N SER A 385 23.59 -55.04 -1.59
CA SER A 385 23.53 -55.17 -0.12
C SER A 385 23.37 -53.85 0.65
N GLY A 386 22.70 -52.84 0.08
CA GLY A 386 22.48 -51.54 0.71
C GLY A 386 23.60 -50.52 0.48
N ARG A 387 24.33 -50.60 -0.63
CA ARG A 387 25.20 -49.49 -1.09
C ARG A 387 24.32 -48.38 -1.60
N GLN A 388 24.47 -47.18 -1.03
CA GLN A 388 23.70 -45.99 -1.35
C GLN A 388 24.56 -45.00 -2.15
N PHE A 389 23.90 -44.29 -3.05
CA PHE A 389 24.48 -43.23 -3.84
C PHE A 389 23.52 -42.06 -3.81
N TYR A 390 24.06 -40.86 -3.82
CA TYR A 390 23.26 -39.66 -3.87
C TYR A 390 23.65 -38.80 -5.06
N GLY A 391 22.64 -38.22 -5.69
CA GLY A 391 22.77 -37.28 -6.80
C GLY A 391 22.08 -35.96 -6.46
N TYR A 392 22.61 -34.86 -6.96
CA TYR A 392 22.24 -33.52 -6.56
C TYR A 392 22.08 -32.60 -7.77
N LEU A 393 21.21 -31.59 -7.65
CA LEU A 393 21.09 -30.51 -8.62
C LEU A 393 20.91 -29.18 -7.90
N SER A 394 21.61 -28.14 -8.35
CA SER A 394 21.43 -26.76 -7.89
C SER A 394 21.48 -25.76 -9.05
N ASP A 395 20.65 -24.71 -8.99
CA ASP A 395 20.68 -23.57 -9.92
C ASP A 395 21.77 -22.59 -9.49
N VAL A 396 22.87 -22.58 -10.24
CA VAL A 396 24.05 -21.73 -9.99
C VAL A 396 24.10 -20.53 -10.94
N THR A 397 23.00 -20.16 -11.59
CA THR A 397 22.94 -19.09 -12.60
C THR A 397 23.58 -17.78 -12.13
N SER A 398 23.36 -17.39 -10.88
CA SER A 398 23.92 -16.16 -10.29
C SER A 398 25.44 -16.20 -10.17
N ILE A 399 26.01 -17.36 -9.79
CA ILE A 399 27.47 -17.59 -9.74
C ILE A 399 28.03 -17.39 -11.14
N LEU A 400 27.41 -18.01 -12.14
CA LEU A 400 27.87 -17.95 -13.53
C LEU A 400 27.77 -16.54 -14.13
N GLN A 401 26.71 -15.80 -13.81
CA GLN A 401 26.54 -14.41 -14.26
C GLN A 401 27.54 -13.44 -13.59
N ALA A 402 28.11 -13.80 -12.43
CA ALA A 402 29.13 -13.02 -11.76
C ALA A 402 30.55 -13.25 -12.31
N ILE A 403 30.78 -14.33 -13.05
CA ILE A 403 32.07 -14.63 -13.67
C ILE A 403 32.30 -13.69 -14.86
N PRO A 404 33.43 -12.96 -14.93
CA PRO A 404 33.68 -11.99 -16.01
C PRO A 404 33.69 -12.59 -17.42
N ASN A 405 34.23 -13.80 -17.57
CA ASN A 405 34.21 -14.54 -18.82
C ASN A 405 34.04 -16.06 -18.57
N PRO A 406 32.79 -16.55 -18.54
CA PRO A 406 32.50 -17.96 -18.32
C PRO A 406 33.15 -18.89 -19.36
N SER A 407 33.31 -18.43 -20.60
CA SER A 407 33.85 -19.24 -21.70
C SER A 407 35.31 -19.66 -21.53
N THR A 408 36.09 -18.93 -20.74
CA THR A 408 37.51 -19.22 -20.48
C THR A 408 37.77 -19.57 -19.02
N ASN A 409 36.72 -19.71 -18.22
CA ASN A 409 36.83 -20.01 -16.80
C ASN A 409 37.25 -21.48 -16.59
N VAL A 410 38.10 -21.71 -15.60
CA VAL A 410 38.37 -23.04 -15.07
C VAL A 410 37.44 -23.20 -13.87
N TYR A 411 36.49 -24.11 -13.97
CA TYR A 411 35.50 -24.32 -12.94
C TYR A 411 36.06 -25.28 -11.88
N ASP A 412 36.13 -24.81 -10.63
CA ASP A 412 36.69 -25.52 -9.49
C ASP A 412 35.56 -26.07 -8.60
N PHE A 413 35.61 -27.38 -8.32
CA PHE A 413 34.66 -28.08 -7.48
C PHE A 413 35.40 -28.80 -6.33
N THR A 414 34.95 -28.57 -5.09
CA THR A 414 35.55 -29.11 -3.86
C THR A 414 34.49 -29.38 -2.80
N GLY A 415 34.89 -30.04 -1.70
CA GLY A 415 34.04 -30.19 -0.51
C GLY A 415 33.16 -31.44 -0.49
N LEU A 416 33.11 -32.20 -1.60
CA LEU A 416 32.35 -33.45 -1.67
C LEU A 416 33.04 -34.59 -0.89
N THR A 417 32.31 -35.19 0.02
CA THR A 417 32.70 -36.33 0.86
C THR A 417 32.36 -37.63 0.14
N ILE A 418 33.36 -38.46 -0.11
CA ILE A 418 33.19 -39.73 -0.83
C ILE A 418 33.53 -40.88 0.12
N ASP A 419 32.60 -41.82 0.31
CA ASP A 419 32.87 -43.07 1.02
C ASP A 419 33.66 -44.03 0.10
N ASN A 420 34.98 -44.01 0.26
CA ASN A 420 35.90 -44.95 -0.38
C ASN A 420 36.31 -46.10 0.56
N SER A 421 35.46 -46.49 1.50
CA SER A 421 35.67 -47.66 2.33
C SER A 421 35.52 -48.96 1.53
N ASN A 422 35.88 -50.10 2.16
CA ASN A 422 35.72 -51.43 1.55
C ASN A 422 34.29 -51.74 1.07
N THR A 423 33.27 -51.05 1.62
CA THR A 423 31.86 -51.18 1.20
C THR A 423 31.67 -50.90 -0.29
N TYR A 424 32.32 -49.86 -0.82
CA TYR A 424 32.20 -49.45 -2.22
C TYR A 424 33.41 -49.91 -3.06
N CYS A 425 34.60 -49.92 -2.45
CA CYS A 425 35.84 -50.33 -3.08
C CYS A 425 35.85 -51.78 -3.59
N SER A 426 35.35 -52.73 -2.78
CA SER A 426 35.44 -54.16 -3.11
C SER A 426 34.58 -54.56 -4.31
N SER A 427 33.58 -53.73 -4.63
CA SER A 427 32.70 -53.86 -5.77
C SER A 427 33.04 -52.91 -6.92
N ALA A 428 34.11 -52.13 -6.79
CA ALA A 428 34.52 -51.09 -7.75
C ALA A 428 33.43 -50.04 -8.05
N THR A 429 32.60 -49.72 -7.06
CA THR A 429 31.48 -48.78 -7.21
C THR A 429 31.68 -47.51 -6.37
N VAL A 430 32.89 -46.99 -6.35
CA VAL A 430 33.17 -45.69 -5.73
C VAL A 430 32.76 -44.64 -6.74
N LEU A 431 31.98 -43.65 -6.29
CA LEU A 431 31.49 -42.55 -7.12
C LEU A 431 31.88 -41.21 -6.50
N GLY A 432 32.30 -40.27 -7.34
CA GLY A 432 32.49 -38.88 -6.95
C GLY A 432 32.73 -38.02 -8.19
N GLY A 433 31.80 -37.12 -8.50
CA GLY A 433 31.91 -36.29 -9.69
C GLY A 433 30.90 -35.15 -9.72
N TRP A 434 31.09 -34.25 -10.67
CA TRP A 434 30.23 -33.08 -10.89
C TRP A 434 30.10 -32.77 -12.39
N THR A 435 29.00 -32.12 -12.77
CA THR A 435 28.77 -31.58 -14.11
C THR A 435 28.11 -30.21 -14.01
N LEU A 436 28.29 -29.39 -15.04
CA LEU A 436 27.69 -28.08 -15.19
C LEU A 436 27.07 -27.98 -16.58
N MET A 437 25.79 -27.62 -16.65
CA MET A 437 25.10 -27.25 -17.88
C MET A 437 24.77 -25.76 -17.87
N ILE A 438 25.13 -25.03 -18.94
CA ILE A 438 24.82 -23.60 -19.08
C ILE A 438 23.95 -23.40 -20.32
N PHE A 439 22.75 -22.88 -20.12
CA PHE A 439 21.81 -22.47 -21.16
C PHE A 439 21.86 -20.96 -21.37
N TYR A 440 22.10 -20.53 -22.60
CA TYR A 440 22.28 -19.12 -22.95
C TYR A 440 21.46 -18.73 -24.18
N GLU A 441 21.10 -17.46 -24.25
CA GLU A 441 20.29 -16.87 -25.33
C GLU A 441 21.10 -15.79 -26.07
N LEU A 442 21.06 -15.81 -27.40
CA LEU A 442 21.68 -14.79 -28.26
C LEU A 442 20.91 -14.68 -29.57
N GLU A 443 20.48 -13.47 -29.95
CA GLU A 443 19.60 -13.24 -31.11
C GLU A 443 20.15 -13.74 -32.46
N THR A 444 21.47 -13.92 -32.59
CA THR A 444 22.10 -14.46 -33.80
C THR A 444 22.13 -15.98 -33.87
N LEU A 445 21.76 -16.69 -32.79
CA LEU A 445 21.64 -18.14 -32.79
C LEU A 445 20.42 -18.58 -33.62
N PRO A 446 20.42 -19.82 -34.16
CA PRO A 446 19.21 -20.37 -34.73
C PRO A 446 18.14 -20.54 -33.65
N ALA A 447 16.89 -20.47 -34.07
CA ALA A 447 15.76 -20.77 -33.22
C ALA A 447 15.69 -22.26 -32.94
N VAL A 448 15.48 -22.64 -31.68
CA VAL A 448 15.47 -24.03 -31.23
C VAL A 448 14.38 -24.26 -30.19
N THR A 449 14.09 -25.55 -29.99
CA THR A 449 13.47 -26.08 -28.78
C THR A 449 14.47 -27.02 -28.10
N ILE A 450 14.65 -26.87 -26.80
CA ILE A 450 15.52 -27.71 -25.96
C ILE A 450 14.69 -28.30 -24.82
N ASN A 451 14.68 -29.61 -24.64
CA ASN A 451 14.14 -30.25 -23.44
C ASN A 451 15.29 -30.78 -22.59
N LEU A 452 15.28 -30.44 -21.30
CA LEU A 452 16.10 -31.06 -20.27
C LEU A 452 15.23 -32.03 -19.49
N TYR A 453 15.57 -33.31 -19.52
CA TYR A 453 15.01 -34.35 -18.66
C TYR A 453 15.95 -34.56 -17.47
N GLN A 454 15.40 -34.60 -16.27
CA GLN A 454 16.14 -34.71 -15.02
C GLN A 454 15.55 -35.81 -14.12
N GLY A 455 16.42 -36.55 -13.44
CA GLY A 455 16.10 -37.54 -12.43
C GLY A 455 17.39 -38.11 -11.84
N PHE A 456 17.31 -39.31 -11.27
CA PHE A 456 18.47 -40.07 -10.80
C PHE A 456 18.05 -41.53 -10.64
N SER A 457 18.15 -42.28 -11.73
CA SER A 457 17.65 -43.65 -11.80
C SER A 457 18.83 -44.62 -11.92
N GLY A 458 18.99 -45.49 -10.92
CA GLY A 458 19.91 -46.62 -11.03
C GLY A 458 19.36 -47.67 -11.99
N GLU A 459 20.02 -47.83 -13.13
CA GLU A 459 19.57 -48.63 -14.26
C GLU A 459 20.56 -49.78 -14.50
N SER A 460 20.05 -51.01 -14.63
CA SER A 460 20.80 -52.18 -15.10
C SER A 460 19.86 -53.15 -15.79
N ASN A 461 20.29 -53.65 -16.94
CA ASN A 461 19.54 -54.48 -17.88
C ASN A 461 18.19 -53.84 -18.27
N SER A 462 18.18 -52.52 -18.38
CA SER A 462 16.99 -51.72 -18.62
C SER A 462 17.15 -50.81 -19.85
N SER A 463 16.02 -50.27 -20.30
CA SER A 463 15.96 -49.34 -21.43
C SER A 463 14.90 -48.28 -21.16
N SER A 464 15.29 -47.02 -21.30
CA SER A 464 14.46 -45.84 -21.05
C SER A 464 14.50 -44.90 -22.25
N THR A 465 13.38 -44.25 -22.55
CA THR A 465 13.23 -43.40 -23.75
C THR A 465 12.78 -42.00 -23.38
N TYR A 466 13.37 -40.99 -24.02
CA TYR A 466 13.11 -39.57 -23.76
C TYR A 466 12.82 -38.87 -25.08
N THR A 467 11.62 -38.32 -25.21
CA THR A 467 11.14 -37.78 -26.48
C THR A 467 11.02 -36.26 -26.42
N LEU A 468 11.88 -35.57 -27.16
CA LEU A 468 11.67 -34.17 -27.49
C LEU A 468 10.40 -34.08 -28.35
N GLY A 469 9.37 -33.45 -27.80
CA GLY A 469 8.16 -33.06 -28.52
C GLY A 469 8.06 -31.53 -28.58
N GLY A 470 6.94 -31.01 -29.10
CA GLY A 470 6.68 -29.57 -29.06
C GLY A 470 7.63 -28.73 -29.94
N PHE A 471 8.27 -29.33 -30.95
CA PHE A 471 9.04 -28.63 -31.97
C PHE A 471 8.47 -28.89 -33.36
N PHE A 472 8.89 -28.07 -34.32
CA PHE A 472 8.72 -28.36 -35.75
C PHE A 472 10.04 -28.07 -36.45
N ALA A 473 10.74 -29.11 -36.90
CA ALA A 473 12.08 -28.98 -37.44
C ALA A 473 12.07 -28.06 -38.66
N ILE A 474 12.74 -26.92 -38.57
CA ILE A 474 12.95 -26.01 -39.71
C ILE A 474 14.24 -26.31 -40.46
N GLY A 475 15.10 -27.10 -39.85
CA GLY A 475 16.41 -27.49 -40.34
C GLY A 475 17.08 -28.44 -39.36
N ALA A 476 18.17 -29.03 -39.81
CA ALA A 476 18.87 -30.07 -39.06
C ALA A 476 20.11 -29.54 -38.32
N SER A 477 20.72 -28.47 -38.83
CA SER A 477 22.02 -27.95 -38.36
C SER A 477 21.99 -27.53 -36.89
N GLY A 478 22.90 -28.08 -36.10
CA GLY A 478 23.08 -27.74 -34.69
C GLY A 478 22.15 -28.49 -33.73
N ALA A 479 21.42 -29.50 -34.24
CA ALA A 479 20.67 -30.43 -33.41
C ALA A 479 21.64 -31.37 -32.67
N LYS A 480 21.44 -31.52 -31.36
CA LYS A 480 22.29 -32.33 -30.49
C LYS A 480 21.52 -32.96 -29.33
N THR A 481 22.04 -34.06 -28.81
CA THR A 481 21.56 -34.68 -27.57
C THR A 481 22.73 -34.83 -26.59
N THR A 482 22.49 -34.61 -25.31
CA THR A 482 23.47 -34.85 -24.24
C THR A 482 22.89 -35.86 -23.25
N VAL A 483 23.68 -36.83 -22.82
CA VAL A 483 23.31 -37.80 -21.77
C VAL A 483 24.31 -37.67 -20.63
N ILE A 484 23.80 -37.63 -19.39
CA ILE A 484 24.62 -37.68 -18.17
C ILE A 484 24.29 -38.94 -17.40
N SER A 485 25.31 -39.73 -17.12
CA SER A 485 25.24 -40.87 -16.23
C SER A 485 26.47 -40.99 -15.34
N TRP A 486 26.28 -41.70 -14.24
CA TRP A 486 27.31 -41.96 -13.24
C TRP A 486 27.60 -43.46 -13.12
N GLU A 487 28.77 -43.79 -12.56
CA GLU A 487 29.35 -45.14 -12.32
C GLU A 487 29.93 -45.90 -13.51
N GLY A 488 29.54 -45.61 -14.76
CA GLY A 488 29.86 -46.41 -15.96
C GLY A 488 31.27 -47.03 -16.04
N ASP A 489 31.35 -48.31 -16.43
CA ASP A 489 32.58 -49.09 -16.53
C ASP A 489 33.01 -49.31 -17.99
N GLN A 490 34.25 -48.96 -18.31
CA GLN A 490 34.86 -49.21 -19.62
C GLN A 490 34.90 -50.71 -20.02
N THR A 491 34.95 -51.62 -19.04
CA THR A 491 35.17 -53.06 -19.25
C THR A 491 33.91 -53.91 -19.34
N LEU A 492 32.77 -53.40 -18.89
CA LEU A 492 31.46 -54.00 -19.09
C LEU A 492 30.85 -53.32 -20.31
N SER A 493 30.61 -54.07 -21.38
CA SER A 493 30.15 -53.53 -22.68
C SER A 493 28.98 -54.32 -23.27
N ASN A 494 28.32 -55.13 -22.44
CA ASN A 494 27.37 -56.12 -22.94
C ASN A 494 25.97 -55.51 -23.05
N ASN A 495 25.57 -55.22 -24.29
CA ASN A 495 24.24 -54.75 -24.65
C ASN A 495 23.91 -53.35 -24.08
N GLU A 496 24.92 -52.50 -23.92
CA GLU A 496 24.76 -51.07 -23.67
C GLU A 496 24.64 -50.30 -24.98
N LEU A 497 23.74 -49.33 -25.04
CA LEU A 497 23.47 -48.59 -26.26
C LEU A 497 22.80 -47.25 -25.98
N LEU A 498 23.31 -46.19 -26.62
CA LEU A 498 22.59 -44.94 -26.81
C LEU A 498 22.12 -44.87 -28.25
N THR A 499 20.83 -44.61 -28.46
CA THR A 499 20.30 -44.37 -29.82
C THR A 499 19.48 -43.11 -29.89
N VAL A 500 19.44 -42.52 -31.09
CA VAL A 500 18.44 -41.52 -31.45
C VAL A 500 17.48 -42.11 -32.48
N THR A 501 16.19 -41.91 -32.28
CA THR A 501 15.13 -42.29 -33.21
C THR A 501 14.44 -41.03 -33.72
N SER A 502 14.36 -40.90 -35.04
CA SER A 502 13.66 -39.82 -35.74
C SER A 502 12.75 -40.38 -36.84
N GLY A 503 12.16 -39.52 -37.67
CA GLY A 503 11.34 -39.96 -38.81
C GLY A 503 12.14 -40.74 -39.86
N THR A 504 13.47 -40.65 -39.82
CA THR A 504 14.37 -41.31 -40.79
C THR A 504 14.83 -42.72 -40.35
N GLY A 505 14.72 -43.06 -39.07
CA GLY A 505 15.13 -44.35 -38.52
C GLY A 505 15.65 -44.27 -37.10
N THR A 506 16.26 -45.37 -36.62
CA THR A 506 16.96 -45.46 -35.34
C THR A 506 18.45 -45.63 -35.58
N TYR A 507 19.26 -44.79 -34.93
CA TYR A 507 20.71 -44.70 -35.15
C TYR A 507 21.46 -44.80 -33.82
N ALA A 508 22.49 -45.64 -33.76
CA ALA A 508 23.40 -45.70 -32.62
C ALA A 508 24.25 -44.43 -32.55
N LEU A 509 24.43 -43.91 -31.34
CA LEU A 509 25.36 -42.82 -31.05
C LEU A 509 26.74 -43.43 -30.75
N THR A 510 27.77 -42.97 -31.47
CA THR A 510 29.11 -43.59 -31.47
C THR A 510 30.20 -42.52 -31.46
N GLY A 511 31.39 -42.86 -30.94
CA GLY A 511 32.62 -42.07 -31.07
C GLY A 511 33.30 -41.66 -29.76
N ASP A 512 32.64 -41.88 -28.62
CA ASP A 512 33.12 -41.65 -27.25
C ASP A 512 34.01 -42.80 -26.76
N GLY A 513 35.28 -42.52 -26.44
CA GLY A 513 36.23 -43.56 -26.02
C GLY A 513 36.36 -44.76 -26.97
N ASP A 514 36.07 -45.95 -26.46
CA ASP A 514 36.12 -47.24 -27.16
C ASP A 514 34.80 -47.63 -27.87
N ASN A 515 33.78 -46.77 -27.81
CA ASN A 515 32.52 -46.94 -28.54
C ASN A 515 32.68 -46.62 -30.04
N ASN A 516 33.29 -47.55 -30.77
CA ASN A 516 33.63 -47.37 -32.19
C ASN A 516 32.57 -47.90 -33.17
N GLY A 517 31.45 -48.43 -32.68
CA GLY A 517 30.32 -48.91 -33.48
C GLY A 517 30.57 -50.17 -34.33
N ILE A 518 31.76 -50.82 -34.24
CA ILE A 518 32.11 -51.99 -35.06
C ILE A 518 32.38 -53.24 -34.21
N THR A 519 33.06 -53.13 -33.06
CA THR A 519 33.50 -54.30 -32.28
C THR A 519 33.13 -54.27 -30.80
N VAL A 520 32.93 -53.09 -30.21
CA VAL A 520 32.54 -52.88 -28.82
C VAL A 520 31.66 -51.63 -28.80
N ASN A 521 30.45 -51.72 -28.25
CA ASN A 521 29.52 -50.60 -28.13
C ASN A 521 29.29 -50.37 -26.63
N ASN A 522 29.98 -49.39 -26.09
CA ASN A 522 29.93 -49.03 -24.67
C ASN A 522 29.89 -47.50 -24.53
N PRO A 523 28.70 -46.89 -24.50
CA PRO A 523 28.53 -45.46 -24.27
C PRO A 523 28.57 -45.06 -22.78
N PHE A 524 28.85 -46.00 -21.86
CA PHE A 524 28.97 -45.73 -20.42
C PHE A 524 30.38 -46.07 -19.95
N ASN A 525 31.37 -45.50 -20.61
CA ASN A 525 32.78 -45.89 -20.51
C ASN A 525 33.64 -44.88 -19.74
N SER A 526 33.01 -44.06 -18.89
CA SER A 526 33.63 -42.97 -18.14
C SER A 526 34.29 -41.92 -19.03
N THR A 527 33.54 -41.33 -19.96
CA THR A 527 34.05 -40.29 -20.86
C THR A 527 33.31 -38.95 -20.79
N ILE A 528 34.02 -37.88 -21.18
CA ILE A 528 33.38 -36.62 -21.55
C ILE A 528 33.58 -36.44 -23.06
N PHE A 529 32.50 -36.65 -23.81
CA PHE A 529 32.50 -36.57 -25.28
C PHE A 529 31.68 -35.40 -25.82
N ASP A 530 32.17 -34.74 -26.86
CA ASP A 530 31.38 -33.77 -27.64
C ASP A 530 31.86 -33.71 -29.10
N ASN A 531 31.06 -34.25 -30.02
CA ASN A 531 31.31 -34.18 -31.47
C ASN A 531 30.50 -33.08 -32.19
N THR A 532 29.86 -32.20 -31.44
CA THR A 532 29.20 -31.00 -31.96
C THR A 532 30.18 -29.83 -32.14
N VAL A 533 31.38 -29.95 -31.56
CA VAL A 533 32.48 -28.99 -31.62
C VAL A 533 33.66 -29.51 -32.45
N SER A 534 34.57 -28.60 -32.83
CA SER A 534 35.80 -28.92 -33.55
C SER A 534 37.01 -28.27 -32.86
N PRO A 535 38.04 -29.03 -32.45
CA PRO A 535 38.15 -30.49 -32.54
C PRO A 535 37.13 -31.20 -31.62
N VAL A 536 36.80 -32.45 -31.95
CA VAL A 536 35.95 -33.31 -31.11
C VAL A 536 36.59 -33.48 -29.73
N ILE A 537 35.78 -33.36 -28.68
CA ILE A 537 36.21 -33.62 -27.29
C ILE A 537 35.95 -35.08 -26.99
N ASN A 538 36.94 -35.75 -26.39
CA ASN A 538 36.86 -37.14 -25.96
C ASN A 538 37.84 -37.38 -24.79
N GLN A 539 37.45 -36.96 -23.58
CA GLN A 539 38.26 -37.13 -22.37
C GLN A 539 37.95 -38.50 -21.76
N THR A 540 38.95 -39.36 -21.58
CA THR A 540 38.78 -40.75 -21.14
C THR A 540 39.23 -41.01 -19.69
N ASN A 541 39.31 -39.95 -18.89
CA ASN A 541 39.77 -40.00 -17.49
C ASN A 541 38.73 -39.46 -16.51
N SER A 542 37.47 -39.31 -16.92
CA SER A 542 36.35 -38.91 -16.06
C SER A 542 35.77 -40.13 -15.33
N TYR A 543 36.62 -40.91 -14.66
CA TYR A 543 36.24 -42.18 -14.03
C TYR A 543 34.95 -42.08 -13.20
N GLY A 544 33.91 -42.83 -13.56
CA GLY A 544 32.59 -42.81 -12.93
C GLY A 544 31.63 -41.70 -13.41
N LEU A 545 31.99 -40.94 -14.44
CA LEU A 545 31.16 -39.92 -15.09
C LEU A 545 31.18 -40.09 -16.62
N ASP A 546 29.99 -40.22 -17.18
CA ASP A 546 29.71 -40.09 -18.61
C ASP A 546 28.95 -38.79 -18.87
N LEU A 547 29.55 -37.90 -19.66
CA LEU A 547 28.97 -36.62 -20.08
C LEU A 547 29.14 -36.48 -21.59
N ASP A 548 28.22 -37.09 -22.33
CA ASP A 548 28.40 -37.26 -23.77
C ASP A 548 27.37 -36.49 -24.56
N THR A 549 27.87 -35.66 -25.47
CA THR A 549 27.09 -34.80 -26.36
C THR A 549 27.30 -35.21 -27.81
N TYR A 550 26.20 -35.62 -28.45
CA TYR A 550 26.20 -36.15 -29.80
C TYR A 550 25.48 -35.20 -30.76
N ASN A 551 26.11 -34.97 -31.91
CA ASN A 551 25.53 -34.31 -33.06
C ASN A 551 24.52 -35.24 -33.73
N ILE A 552 23.24 -34.89 -33.61
CA ILE A 552 22.14 -35.63 -34.23
C ILE A 552 21.63 -34.95 -35.49
N SER A 553 22.23 -33.83 -35.91
CA SER A 553 21.87 -33.11 -37.15
C SER A 553 21.71 -34.02 -38.37
N PRO A 554 22.57 -35.04 -38.62
CA PRO A 554 22.40 -35.92 -39.79
C PRO A 554 21.10 -36.73 -39.80
N TYR A 555 20.44 -36.88 -38.65
CA TYR A 555 19.25 -37.69 -38.46
C TYR A 555 17.96 -36.86 -38.41
N ILE A 556 18.06 -35.53 -38.47
CA ILE A 556 16.90 -34.63 -38.41
C ILE A 556 16.49 -34.19 -39.82
N THR A 557 15.20 -34.25 -40.12
CA THR A 557 14.64 -33.73 -41.37
C THR A 557 13.66 -32.58 -41.14
N PRO A 558 13.63 -31.56 -42.03
CA PRO A 558 12.63 -30.50 -41.92
C PRO A 558 11.20 -31.06 -41.91
N GLY A 559 10.37 -30.57 -41.00
CA GLY A 559 9.00 -31.01 -40.77
C GLY A 559 8.83 -32.07 -39.68
N GLU A 560 9.91 -32.61 -39.12
CA GLU A 560 9.82 -33.50 -37.96
C GLU A 560 9.27 -32.80 -36.73
N THR A 561 8.50 -33.53 -35.92
CA THR A 561 7.85 -33.01 -34.70
C THR A 561 8.22 -33.77 -33.42
N THR A 562 8.96 -34.87 -33.57
CA THR A 562 9.37 -35.75 -32.47
C THR A 562 10.74 -36.35 -32.75
N VAL A 563 11.62 -36.34 -31.75
CA VAL A 563 12.92 -37.03 -31.74
C VAL A 563 13.08 -37.68 -30.39
N THR A 564 13.54 -38.93 -30.35
CA THR A 564 13.67 -39.71 -29.12
C THR A 564 15.10 -40.16 -28.90
N THR A 565 15.67 -39.87 -27.73
CA THR A 565 16.92 -40.49 -27.25
C THR A 565 16.55 -41.69 -26.39
N THR A 566 17.11 -42.86 -26.70
CA THR A 566 16.96 -44.09 -25.91
C THR A 566 18.27 -44.39 -25.20
N VAL A 567 18.17 -44.62 -23.89
CA VAL A 567 19.27 -44.98 -23.01
C VAL A 567 19.07 -46.45 -22.62
N GLN A 568 20.02 -47.32 -22.97
CA GLN A 568 19.98 -48.75 -22.66
C GLN A 568 21.26 -49.14 -21.93
N SER A 569 21.17 -49.45 -20.64
CA SER A 569 22.32 -49.67 -19.74
C SER A 569 22.94 -51.06 -19.77
N GLY A 570 22.32 -52.03 -20.46
CA GLY A 570 22.90 -53.38 -20.60
C GLY A 570 23.28 -54.03 -19.27
N GLN A 571 24.44 -54.70 -19.16
CA GLN A 571 24.84 -55.33 -17.89
C GLN A 571 25.37 -54.34 -16.86
N ASP A 572 25.87 -53.19 -17.30
CA ASP A 572 26.41 -52.18 -16.41
C ASP A 572 25.33 -51.58 -15.50
N PHE A 573 25.73 -51.17 -14.29
CA PHE A 573 24.89 -50.40 -13.41
C PHE A 573 25.30 -48.93 -13.53
N VAL A 574 24.43 -48.15 -14.16
CA VAL A 574 24.63 -46.72 -14.32
C VAL A 574 23.51 -45.95 -13.66
N MET A 575 23.82 -44.80 -13.09
CA MET A 575 22.79 -43.88 -12.61
C MET A 575 22.57 -42.81 -13.66
N VAL A 576 21.50 -42.97 -14.44
CA VAL A 576 21.11 -41.99 -15.44
C VAL A 576 20.56 -40.77 -14.70
N ASN A 577 21.13 -39.60 -14.98
CA ASN A 577 20.83 -38.36 -14.27
C ASN A 577 20.08 -37.37 -15.16
N SER A 578 20.56 -37.16 -16.38
CA SER A 578 20.03 -36.11 -17.27
C SER A 578 20.05 -36.52 -18.74
N VAL A 579 19.04 -36.09 -19.50
CA VAL A 579 19.04 -36.15 -20.97
C VAL A 579 18.60 -34.81 -21.54
N VAL A 580 19.42 -34.20 -22.39
CA VAL A 580 19.12 -32.93 -23.06
C VAL A 580 18.95 -33.18 -24.54
N LEU A 581 17.91 -32.63 -25.15
CA LEU A 581 17.62 -32.75 -26.58
C LEU A 581 17.36 -31.37 -27.17
N LYS A 582 18.09 -30.99 -28.22
CA LYS A 582 17.97 -29.70 -28.93
C LYS A 582 17.71 -29.91 -30.42
N VAL A 583 16.66 -29.26 -30.95
CA VAL A 583 16.36 -29.25 -32.40
C VAL A 583 15.96 -27.85 -32.87
N PRO A 584 16.44 -27.36 -34.04
CA PRO A 584 15.97 -26.12 -34.63
C PRO A 584 14.47 -26.08 -34.90
N SER A 585 13.76 -25.01 -34.53
CA SER A 585 12.29 -24.97 -34.51
C SER A 585 11.73 -23.59 -34.90
N ASN A 586 10.51 -23.56 -35.46
CA ASN A 586 9.78 -22.31 -35.74
C ASN A 586 9.46 -21.54 -34.44
N LEU A 587 9.52 -20.20 -34.49
CA LEU A 587 9.23 -19.32 -33.36
C LEU A 587 8.32 -18.14 -33.72
N ILE A 588 7.65 -17.59 -32.72
CA ILE A 588 7.09 -16.24 -32.73
C ILE A 588 7.60 -15.52 -31.48
N THR A 589 8.23 -14.37 -31.65
CA THR A 589 8.64 -13.47 -30.55
C THR A 589 8.14 -12.07 -30.78
N GLY A 590 8.00 -11.32 -29.70
CA GLY A 590 7.68 -9.90 -29.72
C GLY A 590 7.68 -9.31 -28.33
N THR A 591 7.26 -8.05 -28.24
CA THR A 591 7.17 -7.33 -26.96
C THR A 591 5.74 -6.84 -26.73
N VAL A 592 5.20 -7.11 -25.54
CA VAL A 592 4.03 -6.41 -25.03
C VAL A 592 4.52 -5.22 -24.21
N PHE A 593 4.04 -4.02 -24.54
CA PHE A 593 4.52 -2.78 -23.91
C PHE A 593 3.38 -1.82 -23.58
N GLU A 594 3.64 -0.96 -22.62
CA GLU A 594 2.80 0.19 -22.29
C GLU A 594 3.35 1.44 -22.98
N ASP A 595 2.49 2.11 -23.74
CA ASP A 595 2.66 3.50 -24.17
C ASP A 595 2.04 4.40 -23.10
N THR A 596 2.79 4.67 -22.04
CA THR A 596 2.34 5.47 -20.89
C THR A 596 1.96 6.90 -21.30
N ASN A 597 2.65 7.44 -22.30
CA ASN A 597 2.56 8.84 -22.72
C ASN A 597 1.75 9.03 -24.01
N TYR A 598 0.85 8.09 -24.32
CA TYR A 598 0.00 8.15 -25.51
C TYR A 598 -0.87 9.41 -25.49
N GLY A 599 -0.84 10.22 -26.56
CA GLY A 599 -1.59 11.49 -26.64
C GLY A 599 -2.95 11.41 -27.35
N GLY A 600 -3.35 10.22 -27.83
CA GLY A 600 -4.47 10.03 -28.76
C GLY A 600 -4.05 9.94 -30.23
N GLY A 601 -5.00 9.63 -31.13
CA GLY A 601 -4.75 9.47 -32.57
C GLY A 601 -4.31 8.05 -32.97
N ALA A 602 -3.43 7.93 -33.97
CA ALA A 602 -2.92 6.62 -34.38
C ALA A 602 -2.01 6.00 -33.30
N GLY A 603 -2.10 4.69 -33.09
CA GLY A 603 -1.21 3.96 -32.19
C GLY A 603 0.26 4.08 -32.57
N ARG A 604 1.15 4.04 -31.58
CA ARG A 604 2.60 4.17 -31.75
C ARG A 604 3.30 2.84 -31.50
N ASN A 605 4.32 2.53 -32.28
CA ASN A 605 5.16 1.35 -32.04
C ASN A 605 6.08 1.59 -30.83
N LEU A 606 6.71 0.52 -30.35
CA LEU A 606 7.59 0.53 -29.17
C LEU A 606 8.65 1.64 -29.20
N VAL A 607 9.27 1.87 -30.36
CA VAL A 607 10.34 2.87 -30.53
C VAL A 607 9.77 4.29 -30.50
N THR A 608 8.70 4.55 -31.26
CA THR A 608 8.09 5.89 -31.35
C THR A 608 7.38 6.30 -30.06
N SER A 609 6.87 5.35 -29.28
CA SER A 609 6.26 5.62 -27.98
C SER A 609 7.28 5.72 -26.84
N SER A 610 8.54 5.32 -27.06
CA SER A 610 9.47 4.98 -25.97
C SER A 610 8.81 4.02 -24.97
N GLY A 611 8.08 3.03 -25.49
CA GLY A 611 7.22 2.17 -24.69
C GLY A 611 8.03 1.30 -23.72
N VAL A 612 7.44 0.98 -22.57
CA VAL A 612 8.06 0.15 -21.54
C VAL A 612 7.43 -1.23 -21.59
N GLY A 613 8.25 -2.28 -21.70
CA GLY A 613 7.76 -3.66 -21.73
C GLY A 613 7.01 -4.04 -20.46
N THR A 614 5.92 -4.80 -20.57
CA THR A 614 5.06 -5.19 -19.44
C THR A 614 5.28 -6.65 -19.08
N ALA A 615 5.64 -6.94 -17.83
CA ALA A 615 5.82 -8.31 -17.34
C ALA A 615 4.49 -9.04 -17.07
N GLY A 616 4.48 -10.36 -17.17
CA GLY A 616 3.36 -11.19 -16.71
C GLY A 616 2.12 -11.20 -17.61
N ALA A 617 2.16 -10.56 -18.78
CA ALA A 617 1.07 -10.57 -19.74
C ALA A 617 1.00 -11.92 -20.46
N SER A 618 -0.21 -12.47 -20.59
CA SER A 618 -0.47 -13.71 -21.30
C SER A 618 -0.62 -13.47 -22.79
N VAL A 619 0.17 -14.20 -23.57
CA VAL A 619 0.17 -14.20 -25.03
C VAL A 619 -0.20 -15.59 -25.54
N GLU A 620 -1.30 -15.67 -26.27
CA GLU A 620 -1.94 -16.90 -26.71
C GLU A 620 -1.82 -17.07 -28.21
N LEU A 621 -1.48 -18.30 -28.62
CA LEU A 621 -1.43 -18.71 -30.02
C LEU A 621 -2.63 -19.59 -30.36
N TYR A 622 -3.32 -19.24 -31.43
CA TYR A 622 -4.42 -20.01 -31.99
C TYR A 622 -4.11 -20.47 -33.42
N ASN A 623 -4.51 -21.68 -33.75
CA ASN A 623 -4.40 -22.19 -35.12
C ASN A 623 -5.46 -21.58 -36.06
N SER A 624 -5.45 -21.98 -37.33
CA SER A 624 -6.40 -21.50 -38.35
C SER A 624 -7.87 -21.80 -38.02
N LEU A 625 -8.13 -22.85 -37.24
CA LEU A 625 -9.45 -23.27 -36.74
C LEU A 625 -9.84 -22.59 -35.41
N ASN A 626 -9.09 -21.58 -34.96
CA ASN A 626 -9.36 -20.85 -33.71
C ASN A 626 -9.24 -21.71 -32.43
N THR A 627 -8.52 -22.83 -32.49
CA THR A 627 -8.19 -23.63 -31.30
C THR A 627 -6.91 -23.11 -30.66
N LEU A 628 -6.90 -22.95 -29.33
CA LEU A 628 -5.71 -22.58 -28.57
C LEU A 628 -4.65 -23.68 -28.72
N VAL A 629 -3.42 -23.29 -29.04
CA VAL A 629 -2.28 -24.20 -29.25
C VAL A 629 -1.27 -24.07 -28.11
N LYS A 630 -0.87 -22.84 -27.77
CA LYS A 630 0.16 -22.56 -26.76
C LYS A 630 -0.09 -21.20 -26.13
N THR A 631 0.34 -21.04 -24.88
CA THR A 631 0.33 -19.77 -24.15
C THR A 631 1.76 -19.47 -23.67
N SER A 632 2.15 -18.21 -23.73
CA SER A 632 3.43 -17.68 -23.24
C SER A 632 3.17 -16.51 -22.32
N ILE A 633 4.07 -16.29 -21.36
CA ILE A 633 4.00 -15.17 -20.42
C ILE A 633 5.17 -14.24 -20.69
N THR A 634 4.91 -12.93 -20.70
CA THR A 634 5.97 -11.94 -20.94
C THR A 634 6.97 -11.86 -19.78
N LYS A 635 8.26 -11.78 -20.15
CA LYS A 635 9.40 -11.53 -19.27
C LYS A 635 9.35 -10.10 -18.68
N PRO A 636 10.20 -9.73 -17.70
CA PRO A 636 10.23 -8.37 -17.12
C PRO A 636 10.36 -7.23 -18.13
N ASN A 637 11.02 -7.46 -19.25
CA ASN A 637 11.18 -6.48 -20.33
C ASN A 637 10.04 -6.52 -21.38
N GLY A 638 8.93 -7.21 -21.08
CA GLY A 638 7.78 -7.37 -21.99
C GLY A 638 7.96 -8.39 -23.11
N ALA A 639 9.14 -9.00 -23.25
CA ALA A 639 9.41 -9.96 -24.31
C ALA A 639 8.68 -11.28 -24.08
N TYR A 640 8.14 -11.89 -25.13
CA TYR A 640 7.57 -13.23 -25.11
C TYR A 640 8.10 -14.08 -26.26
N THR A 641 8.05 -15.40 -26.10
CA THR A 641 8.44 -16.39 -27.11
C THR A 641 7.43 -17.53 -27.16
N ILE A 642 7.01 -17.92 -28.36
CA ILE A 642 6.17 -19.09 -28.63
C ILE A 642 6.90 -19.94 -29.67
N GLY A 643 7.45 -21.10 -29.26
CA GLY A 643 8.15 -22.03 -30.15
C GLY A 643 7.32 -23.26 -30.49
N GLY A 644 7.71 -23.95 -31.57
CA GLY A 644 7.26 -25.32 -31.85
C GLY A 644 6.09 -25.48 -32.81
N MET A 645 5.80 -24.47 -33.62
CA MET A 645 4.66 -24.48 -34.53
C MET A 645 5.01 -25.06 -35.90
N ALA A 646 4.09 -25.84 -36.47
CA ALA A 646 4.15 -26.18 -37.89
C ALA A 646 4.03 -24.94 -38.79
N ASN A 647 4.42 -25.09 -40.05
CA ASN A 647 4.14 -24.06 -41.06
C ASN A 647 2.62 -23.93 -41.24
N GLY A 648 2.11 -22.70 -41.30
CA GLY A 648 0.68 -22.45 -41.40
C GLY A 648 0.24 -21.06 -40.97
N ASN A 649 -1.09 -20.87 -40.94
CA ASN A 649 -1.72 -19.63 -40.54
C ASN A 649 -2.15 -19.71 -39.07
N TYR A 650 -1.75 -18.70 -38.31
CA TYR A 650 -1.98 -18.57 -36.89
C TYR A 650 -2.56 -17.20 -36.55
N ARG A 651 -3.08 -17.12 -35.33
CA ARG A 651 -3.47 -15.86 -34.70
C ARG A 651 -2.79 -15.76 -33.34
N VAL A 652 -2.22 -14.59 -33.04
CA VAL A 652 -1.60 -14.30 -31.76
C VAL A 652 -2.43 -13.25 -31.05
N ARG A 653 -2.78 -13.54 -29.80
CA ARG A 653 -3.59 -12.68 -28.95
C ARG A 653 -2.82 -12.33 -27.69
N VAL A 654 -2.96 -11.10 -27.23
CA VAL A 654 -2.60 -10.73 -25.85
C VAL A 654 -3.90 -10.66 -25.06
N VAL A 655 -3.94 -11.29 -23.88
CA VAL A 655 -5.10 -11.24 -23.00
C VAL A 655 -5.06 -9.93 -22.21
N ASN A 656 -5.92 -8.98 -22.57
CA ASN A 656 -5.79 -7.59 -22.09
C ASN A 656 -5.87 -7.48 -20.56
N SER A 657 -6.67 -8.31 -19.90
CA SER A 657 -6.80 -8.32 -18.43
C SER A 657 -5.54 -8.74 -17.68
N THR A 658 -4.59 -9.38 -18.38
CA THR A 658 -3.29 -9.77 -17.83
C THR A 658 -2.21 -8.72 -18.03
N VAL A 659 -2.43 -7.73 -18.89
CA VAL A 659 -1.48 -6.63 -19.11
C VAL A 659 -1.54 -5.67 -17.93
N LYS A 660 -0.42 -5.50 -17.24
CA LYS A 660 -0.27 -4.59 -16.09
C LYS A 660 0.47 -3.33 -16.49
N SER A 661 0.12 -2.22 -15.84
CA SER A 661 0.85 -0.96 -16.02
C SER A 661 2.20 -1.05 -15.32
N ASN A 662 3.22 -0.44 -15.92
CA ASN A 662 4.55 -0.24 -15.38
C ASN A 662 4.62 0.98 -14.44
N ARG A 663 3.55 1.78 -14.34
CA ARG A 663 3.44 2.86 -13.36
C ARG A 663 3.38 2.30 -11.94
N THR A 664 3.82 3.08 -10.96
CA THR A 664 3.74 2.70 -9.53
C THR A 664 2.31 2.27 -9.18
N GLY A 665 2.17 1.13 -8.47
CA GLY A 665 0.85 0.53 -8.16
C GLY A 665 0.30 -0.42 -9.24
N GLY A 666 0.80 -0.35 -10.47
CA GLY A 666 0.27 -1.13 -11.60
C GLY A 666 0.40 -2.64 -11.46
N ALA A 667 1.50 -3.13 -10.90
CA ALA A 667 1.69 -4.57 -10.65
C ALA A 667 0.65 -5.15 -9.67
N ALA A 668 0.20 -4.37 -8.68
CA ALA A 668 -0.80 -4.77 -7.69
C ALA A 668 -2.24 -4.51 -8.14
N CYS A 669 -2.45 -3.70 -9.19
CA CYS A 669 -3.79 -3.32 -9.63
C CYS A 669 -4.46 -4.46 -10.43
N SER A 670 -5.27 -5.27 -9.74
CA SER A 670 -6.05 -6.34 -10.37
C SER A 670 -7.28 -5.83 -11.14
N THR A 671 -7.77 -4.64 -10.79
CA THR A 671 -8.97 -4.02 -11.39
C THR A 671 -8.65 -3.07 -12.54
N CYS A 672 -7.40 -2.65 -12.70
CA CYS A 672 -6.95 -1.81 -13.81
C CYS A 672 -7.03 -2.60 -15.12
N LEU A 673 -7.51 -1.96 -16.18
CA LEU A 673 -7.57 -2.56 -17.52
C LEU A 673 -7.00 -1.57 -18.54
N PRO A 674 -6.10 -2.03 -19.43
CA PRO A 674 -5.59 -1.21 -20.51
C PRO A 674 -6.47 -1.27 -21.76
N VAL A 675 -6.22 -0.34 -22.67
CA VAL A 675 -6.71 -0.35 -24.04
C VAL A 675 -5.56 -0.63 -24.99
N GLN A 676 -5.74 -1.57 -25.92
CA GLN A 676 -4.75 -1.78 -26.99
C GLN A 676 -4.70 -0.55 -27.90
N THR A 677 -3.51 0.01 -28.08
CA THR A 677 -3.25 1.14 -28.98
C THR A 677 -2.52 0.69 -30.25
N PHE A 678 -1.68 -0.35 -30.17
CA PHE A 678 -0.81 -0.77 -31.27
C PHE A 678 -0.70 -2.30 -31.37
N ARG A 679 -0.53 -2.82 -32.58
CA ARG A 679 -0.05 -4.20 -32.81
C ARG A 679 0.61 -4.34 -34.18
N ARG A 680 1.36 -5.43 -34.40
CA ARG A 680 1.86 -5.80 -35.74
C ARG A 680 1.15 -7.04 -36.28
N ASN A 681 0.97 -7.14 -37.59
CA ASN A 681 0.61 -8.36 -38.32
C ASN A 681 1.83 -8.90 -39.08
N TYR A 682 1.85 -10.20 -39.35
CA TYR A 682 2.88 -10.86 -40.15
C TYR A 682 2.26 -11.77 -41.21
N ALA A 683 2.42 -11.46 -42.50
CA ALA A 683 1.77 -12.21 -43.59
C ALA A 683 2.75 -12.85 -44.59
N THR A 684 3.98 -12.34 -44.70
CA THR A 684 5.04 -12.84 -45.59
C THR A 684 6.39 -12.70 -44.91
N VAL A 685 7.39 -13.47 -45.35
CA VAL A 685 8.79 -13.42 -44.87
C VAL A 685 9.27 -11.97 -44.68
N GLY A 686 9.54 -11.56 -43.44
CA GLY A 686 10.03 -10.21 -43.08
C GLY A 686 9.03 -9.05 -43.25
N GLY A 687 7.79 -9.31 -43.65
CA GLY A 687 6.78 -8.30 -43.97
C GLY A 687 5.85 -7.96 -42.81
N PHE A 688 6.35 -7.25 -41.78
CA PHE A 688 5.47 -6.72 -40.74
C PHE A 688 4.60 -5.57 -41.25
N THR A 689 3.32 -5.61 -40.92
CA THR A 689 2.42 -4.46 -41.11
C THR A 689 2.00 -3.92 -39.75
N ASN A 690 2.34 -2.68 -39.47
CA ASN A 690 1.89 -1.98 -38.27
C ASN A 690 0.39 -1.72 -38.37
N VAL A 691 -0.35 -2.05 -37.31
CA VAL A 691 -1.77 -1.74 -37.16
C VAL A 691 -1.89 -0.66 -36.10
N THR A 692 -1.99 0.58 -36.58
CA THR A 692 -2.06 1.80 -35.75
C THR A 692 -3.47 2.38 -35.70
N ASN A 693 -4.38 1.90 -36.55
CA ASN A 693 -5.75 2.40 -36.71
C ASN A 693 -6.83 1.53 -36.04
N ARG A 694 -6.41 0.69 -35.08
CA ARG A 694 -7.29 -0.19 -34.30
C ARG A 694 -7.12 0.04 -32.80
N VAL A 695 -7.06 1.31 -32.40
CA VAL A 695 -7.08 1.73 -30.99
C VAL A 695 -8.43 1.32 -30.39
N GLY A 696 -8.41 0.59 -29.28
CA GLY A 696 -9.59 -0.08 -28.73
C GLY A 696 -9.70 -1.56 -29.10
N GLY A 697 -8.89 -2.04 -30.06
CA GLY A 697 -8.94 -3.42 -30.54
C GLY A 697 -9.87 -3.63 -31.73
N ALA A 698 -10.33 -4.88 -31.91
CA ALA A 698 -11.21 -5.26 -33.00
C ALA A 698 -12.60 -4.60 -32.92
N ASN A 699 -13.13 -4.46 -31.70
CA ASN A 699 -14.38 -3.76 -31.40
C ASN A 699 -14.16 -2.85 -30.18
N PRO A 700 -13.94 -1.53 -30.36
CA PRO A 700 -13.68 -0.61 -29.26
C PRO A 700 -14.72 -0.62 -28.13
N ALA A 701 -15.99 -0.95 -28.41
CA ALA A 701 -17.05 -1.07 -27.41
C ALA A 701 -17.16 -2.47 -26.77
N GLY A 702 -16.39 -3.44 -27.26
CA GLY A 702 -16.37 -4.80 -26.75
C GLY A 702 -15.42 -4.97 -25.56
N THR A 703 -15.69 -6.01 -24.77
CA THR A 703 -14.79 -6.45 -23.69
C THR A 703 -13.87 -7.55 -24.22
N ASP A 704 -12.61 -7.54 -23.82
CA ASP A 704 -11.70 -8.66 -24.11
C ASP A 704 -12.16 -9.92 -23.35
N PRO A 705 -12.27 -11.08 -24.01
CA PRO A 705 -12.76 -12.29 -23.38
C PRO A 705 -11.74 -12.87 -22.39
N ALA A 706 -12.13 -13.91 -21.65
CA ALA A 706 -11.19 -14.61 -20.77
C ALA A 706 -10.05 -15.29 -21.56
N ALA A 707 -8.99 -15.67 -20.84
CA ALA A 707 -7.92 -16.51 -21.41
C ALA A 707 -8.51 -17.79 -22.04
N GLY A 708 -7.92 -18.24 -23.14
CA GLY A 708 -8.33 -19.41 -23.92
C GLY A 708 -9.54 -19.22 -24.85
N THR A 709 -10.12 -18.01 -24.91
CA THR A 709 -11.25 -17.68 -25.79
C THR A 709 -10.89 -16.62 -26.81
N ILE A 710 -10.93 -16.94 -28.10
CA ILE A 710 -10.58 -15.98 -29.18
C ILE A 710 -11.79 -15.20 -29.74
N THR A 711 -13.01 -15.73 -29.59
CA THR A 711 -14.22 -15.05 -30.06
C THR A 711 -14.38 -13.73 -29.31
N ASN A 712 -14.51 -12.63 -30.04
CA ASN A 712 -14.55 -11.24 -29.52
C ASN A 712 -13.24 -10.75 -28.88
N ALA A 713 -12.10 -11.41 -29.14
CA ALA A 713 -10.79 -10.90 -28.71
C ALA A 713 -10.54 -9.49 -29.26
N GLN A 714 -10.12 -8.57 -28.38
CA GLN A 714 -9.84 -7.19 -28.77
C GLN A 714 -8.44 -7.06 -29.37
N THR A 715 -7.51 -7.85 -28.84
CA THR A 715 -6.12 -7.86 -29.29
C THR A 715 -5.81 -9.10 -30.10
N LEU A 716 -5.76 -8.97 -31.43
CA LEU A 716 -5.56 -10.11 -32.32
C LEU A 716 -4.68 -9.74 -33.51
N SER A 717 -3.54 -10.42 -33.61
CA SER A 717 -2.64 -10.37 -34.75
C SER A 717 -2.76 -11.62 -35.60
N THR A 718 -2.62 -11.49 -36.91
CA THR A 718 -2.52 -12.61 -37.85
C THR A 718 -1.06 -12.89 -38.18
N VAL A 719 -0.67 -14.17 -38.17
CA VAL A 719 0.68 -14.65 -38.44
C VAL A 719 0.63 -15.77 -39.47
N THR A 720 1.50 -15.74 -40.49
CA THR A 720 1.68 -16.84 -41.45
C THR A 720 3.13 -17.31 -41.41
N ILE A 721 3.37 -18.59 -41.12
CA ILE A 721 4.71 -19.20 -41.01
C ILE A 721 4.92 -20.13 -42.21
N THR A 722 6.02 -19.95 -42.96
CA THR A 722 6.28 -20.75 -44.18
C THR A 722 7.52 -21.63 -44.13
N SER A 723 8.51 -21.30 -43.29
CA SER A 723 9.64 -22.11 -42.78
C SER A 723 10.64 -21.16 -42.08
N GLU A 724 10.14 -20.23 -41.26
CA GLU A 724 10.93 -19.17 -40.65
C GLU A 724 10.33 -18.67 -39.33
N GLY A 725 11.18 -18.16 -38.43
CA GLY A 725 10.75 -17.51 -37.20
C GLY A 725 10.20 -16.10 -37.43
N VAL A 726 9.19 -15.71 -36.65
CA VAL A 726 8.57 -14.37 -36.66
C VAL A 726 9.14 -13.57 -35.49
N VAL A 727 9.89 -12.50 -35.77
CA VAL A 727 10.60 -11.72 -34.74
C VAL A 727 10.08 -10.30 -34.66
N GLY A 728 9.58 -9.92 -33.49
CA GLY A 728 9.02 -8.60 -33.28
C GLY A 728 7.54 -8.56 -33.67
N LEU A 729 6.71 -9.40 -33.08
CA LEU A 729 5.27 -9.27 -33.17
C LEU A 729 4.77 -8.46 -31.95
N ASP A 730 4.95 -7.15 -31.98
CA ASP A 730 4.70 -6.32 -30.78
C ASP A 730 3.23 -5.93 -30.60
N PHE A 731 2.87 -5.62 -29.35
CA PHE A 731 1.56 -5.12 -28.93
C PHE A 731 1.72 -3.97 -27.93
N GLY A 732 1.06 -2.85 -28.17
CA GLY A 732 1.12 -1.64 -27.34
C GLY A 732 -0.21 -1.33 -26.67
N PHE A 733 -0.15 -0.86 -25.43
CA PHE A 733 -1.29 -0.62 -24.54
C PHE A 733 -1.21 0.73 -23.83
N ASN A 734 -2.35 1.31 -23.44
CA ASN A 734 -2.41 2.52 -22.62
C ASN A 734 -3.57 2.44 -21.60
N PHE A 735 -3.38 3.03 -20.42
CA PHE A 735 -4.35 2.99 -19.31
C PHE A 735 -5.21 4.26 -19.18
N ASN A 736 -4.93 5.30 -19.98
CA ASN A 736 -5.62 6.58 -19.99
C ASN A 736 -6.71 6.69 -21.08
N THR A 737 -6.74 5.75 -22.02
CA THR A 737 -7.56 5.82 -23.23
C THR A 737 -9.00 5.36 -22.98
N ILE A 738 -9.96 6.17 -23.42
CA ILE A 738 -11.39 5.89 -23.40
C ILE A 738 -11.86 5.74 -24.84
N VAL A 739 -12.42 4.59 -25.22
CA VAL A 739 -12.78 4.27 -26.61
C VAL A 739 -14.26 3.95 -26.82
N ASN A 740 -15.07 3.97 -25.76
CA ASN A 740 -16.50 3.68 -25.84
C ASN A 740 -17.30 4.43 -24.78
N THR A 741 -18.62 4.42 -24.95
CA THR A 741 -19.59 5.05 -24.05
C THR A 741 -20.19 4.11 -22.99
N ASN A 742 -19.61 2.91 -22.82
CA ASN A 742 -20.12 1.94 -21.85
C ASN A 742 -20.02 2.49 -20.42
N SER A 743 -20.93 2.08 -19.53
CA SER A 743 -20.92 2.52 -18.13
C SER A 743 -19.73 1.97 -17.33
N SER A 744 -19.12 0.87 -17.79
CA SER A 744 -17.97 0.20 -17.14
C SER A 744 -17.23 -0.69 -18.14
N GLY A 745 -16.13 -1.31 -17.71
CA GLY A 745 -15.35 -2.24 -18.53
C GLY A 745 -14.18 -1.59 -19.29
N GLN A 746 -13.51 -2.36 -20.13
CA GLN A 746 -12.33 -1.88 -20.86
C GLN A 746 -12.66 -0.65 -21.72
N GLY A 747 -11.82 0.38 -21.65
CA GLY A 747 -11.97 1.57 -22.49
C GLY A 747 -13.15 2.49 -22.12
N SER A 748 -13.78 2.30 -20.96
CA SER A 748 -14.83 3.20 -20.48
C SER A 748 -14.29 4.31 -19.57
N LEU A 749 -15.08 5.38 -19.38
CA LEU A 749 -14.77 6.47 -18.44
C LEU A 749 -14.58 5.97 -17.00
N GLU A 750 -15.41 5.04 -16.54
CA GLU A 750 -15.24 4.43 -15.22
C GLU A 750 -13.89 3.73 -15.09
N LYS A 751 -13.45 3.04 -16.13
CA LYS A 751 -12.17 2.33 -16.08
C LYS A 751 -10.99 3.29 -16.08
N PHE A 752 -11.09 4.41 -16.78
CA PHE A 752 -10.13 5.51 -16.65
C PHE A 752 -10.02 5.99 -15.18
N ILE A 753 -11.16 6.24 -14.51
CA ILE A 753 -11.18 6.67 -13.10
C ILE A 753 -10.56 5.62 -12.17
N VAL A 754 -10.89 4.34 -12.38
CA VAL A 754 -10.28 3.25 -11.60
C VAL A 754 -8.77 3.17 -11.85
N ASN A 755 -8.31 3.35 -13.09
CA ASN A 755 -6.89 3.33 -13.42
C ASN A 755 -6.14 4.48 -12.72
N THR A 756 -6.56 5.74 -12.88
CA THR A 756 -5.90 6.90 -12.22
C THR A 756 -5.88 6.76 -10.69
N ASN A 757 -6.95 6.26 -10.07
CA ASN A 757 -7.00 6.04 -8.62
C ASN A 757 -5.98 5.02 -8.08
N ASN A 758 -5.46 4.13 -8.92
CA ASN A 758 -4.58 3.03 -8.52
C ASN A 758 -3.17 3.12 -9.11
N LEU A 759 -2.92 4.05 -10.04
CA LEU A 759 -1.66 4.19 -10.75
C LEU A 759 -0.99 5.52 -10.41
N GLY A 760 0.28 5.49 -10.02
CA GLY A 760 1.04 6.69 -9.69
C GLY A 760 1.37 7.55 -10.92
N ASN A 761 1.55 8.86 -10.69
CA ASN A 761 1.73 9.86 -11.76
C ASN A 761 3.20 10.24 -12.02
N ALA A 762 4.14 9.59 -11.33
CA ALA A 762 5.56 9.84 -11.52
C ALA A 762 6.02 9.46 -12.93
N GLY A 763 6.63 10.40 -13.66
CA GLY A 763 7.11 10.19 -15.02
C GLY A 763 6.02 10.18 -16.11
N LEU A 764 4.75 10.36 -15.74
CA LEU A 764 3.65 10.50 -16.69
C LEU A 764 3.76 11.86 -17.41
N ASP A 765 3.82 11.84 -18.73
CA ASP A 765 3.90 13.04 -19.57
C ASP A 765 3.15 12.79 -20.88
N ILE A 766 1.83 12.95 -20.85
CA ILE A 766 0.97 12.67 -21.99
C ILE A 766 1.32 13.65 -23.11
N VAL A 767 1.73 13.11 -24.26
CA VAL A 767 2.19 13.94 -25.39
C VAL A 767 1.08 14.88 -25.89
N ALA A 768 1.47 16.10 -26.23
CA ALA A 768 0.62 17.10 -26.87
C ALA A 768 -0.24 16.53 -28.01
N ASN A 769 -1.51 16.93 -28.03
CA ASN A 769 -2.44 16.64 -29.13
C ASN A 769 -2.65 17.90 -30.01
N GLY A 770 -3.55 17.81 -30.98
CA GLY A 770 -3.78 18.89 -31.95
C GLY A 770 -4.37 20.19 -31.37
N ILE A 771 -4.78 20.22 -30.10
CA ILE A 771 -5.45 21.37 -29.47
C ILE A 771 -4.68 21.88 -28.25
N PHE A 772 -4.11 20.99 -27.44
CA PHE A 772 -3.40 21.38 -26.22
C PHE A 772 -2.34 20.37 -25.80
N ASP A 773 -1.48 20.81 -24.88
CA ASP A 773 -0.44 19.99 -24.23
C ASP A 773 -0.83 19.75 -22.77
N PRO A 774 -1.17 18.50 -22.38
CA PRO A 774 -1.37 18.15 -20.97
C PRO A 774 -0.12 18.46 -20.14
N ALA A 775 -0.30 18.94 -18.91
CA ALA A 775 0.86 19.16 -18.04
C ALA A 775 1.45 17.82 -17.57
N ALA A 776 2.77 17.74 -17.47
CA ALA A 776 3.45 16.58 -16.91
C ALA A 776 2.94 16.24 -15.49
N GLY A 777 2.78 14.95 -15.21
CA GLY A 777 2.23 14.42 -13.96
C GLY A 777 0.70 14.48 -13.85
N VAL A 778 -0.02 14.91 -14.90
CA VAL A 778 -1.50 14.94 -14.92
C VAL A 778 -2.05 13.72 -15.64
N ASP A 779 -2.87 12.95 -14.94
CA ASP A 779 -3.57 11.79 -15.49
C ASP A 779 -4.79 12.28 -16.29
N THR A 780 -4.59 12.54 -17.59
CA THR A 780 -5.60 13.12 -18.48
C THR A 780 -6.38 12.04 -19.22
N SER A 781 -7.71 12.15 -19.25
CA SER A 781 -8.58 11.26 -20.01
C SER A 781 -8.36 11.45 -21.51
N ILE A 782 -8.02 10.38 -22.24
CA ILE A 782 -7.81 10.44 -23.70
C ILE A 782 -9.04 9.84 -24.38
N PHE A 783 -10.02 10.69 -24.68
CA PHE A 783 -11.21 10.26 -25.42
C PHE A 783 -10.87 10.00 -26.89
N MET A 784 -11.14 8.77 -27.31
CA MET A 784 -10.89 8.18 -28.63
C MET A 784 -12.14 7.43 -29.09
N ILE A 785 -13.33 7.93 -28.76
CA ILE A 785 -14.61 7.27 -29.04
C ILE A 785 -14.92 7.45 -30.54
N PRO A 786 -15.22 6.39 -31.30
CA PRO A 786 -15.42 6.49 -32.74
C PRO A 786 -16.70 7.24 -33.15
N PRO A 787 -16.65 8.38 -33.88
CA PRO A 787 -17.83 9.02 -34.47
C PRO A 787 -18.24 8.36 -35.79
N THR A 788 -19.33 8.85 -36.39
CA THR A 788 -19.57 8.62 -37.83
C THR A 788 -18.49 9.32 -38.63
N GLY A 789 -17.70 8.56 -39.42
CA GLY A 789 -16.53 9.11 -40.13
C GLY A 789 -15.23 9.09 -39.32
N ASP A 790 -15.13 8.21 -38.32
CA ASP A 790 -13.93 7.98 -37.49
C ASP A 790 -12.60 8.07 -38.29
N PRO A 791 -11.65 8.94 -37.89
CA PRO A 791 -10.39 9.12 -38.62
C PRO A 791 -9.53 7.84 -38.73
N LEU A 792 -9.74 6.86 -37.86
CA LEU A 792 -9.04 5.56 -37.89
C LEU A 792 -9.84 4.47 -38.63
N GLY A 793 -11.01 4.80 -39.17
CA GLY A 793 -11.88 3.87 -39.89
C GLY A 793 -12.43 2.75 -39.01
N ARG A 794 -12.71 3.05 -37.74
CA ARG A 794 -13.39 2.14 -36.79
C ARG A 794 -14.91 2.31 -36.91
N THR A 795 -15.66 1.30 -36.45
CA THR A 795 -17.12 1.38 -36.37
C THR A 795 -17.53 2.44 -35.35
N ALA A 796 -18.47 3.31 -35.73
CA ALA A 796 -19.00 4.34 -34.85
C ALA A 796 -19.59 3.75 -33.57
N ASP A 797 -19.38 4.42 -32.44
CA ASP A 797 -20.03 4.09 -31.18
C ASP A 797 -21.54 4.31 -31.30
N VAL A 798 -22.33 3.39 -30.74
CA VAL A 798 -23.80 3.38 -30.86
C VAL A 798 -24.47 4.60 -30.22
N ASN A 799 -23.78 5.27 -29.29
CA ASN A 799 -24.28 6.44 -28.59
C ASN A 799 -23.72 7.76 -29.16
N TYR A 800 -23.13 7.73 -30.36
CA TYR A 800 -22.83 8.94 -31.14
C TYR A 800 -24.09 9.43 -31.85
N SER A 801 -24.58 10.61 -31.48
CA SER A 801 -25.75 11.23 -32.09
C SER A 801 -25.71 12.75 -31.94
N GLY A 802 -26.16 13.48 -32.95
CA GLY A 802 -26.23 14.95 -32.90
C GLY A 802 -24.88 15.66 -32.73
N GLY A 803 -23.76 15.00 -33.08
CA GLY A 803 -22.41 15.56 -32.96
C GLY A 803 -21.72 15.29 -31.62
N TYR A 804 -22.32 14.53 -30.71
CA TYR A 804 -21.73 14.25 -29.39
C TYR A 804 -21.92 12.78 -28.98
N PHE A 805 -21.22 12.37 -27.93
CA PHE A 805 -21.23 11.03 -27.35
C PHE A 805 -21.95 11.04 -26.00
N ASN A 806 -22.94 10.16 -25.85
CA ASN A 806 -23.69 10.02 -24.62
C ASN A 806 -23.17 8.87 -23.74
N ILE A 807 -22.50 9.20 -22.64
CA ILE A 807 -22.09 8.24 -21.61
C ILE A 807 -23.17 8.19 -20.53
N LEU A 808 -23.98 7.12 -20.55
CA LEU A 808 -24.99 6.86 -19.53
C LEU A 808 -24.40 6.00 -18.40
N ILE A 809 -24.33 6.57 -17.21
CA ILE A 809 -23.92 5.87 -15.98
C ILE A 809 -25.13 5.10 -15.44
N SER A 810 -24.97 3.79 -15.30
CA SER A 810 -26.01 2.89 -14.81
C SER A 810 -26.21 3.04 -13.30
N ALA A 811 -27.46 3.01 -12.82
CA ALA A 811 -27.77 3.19 -11.40
C ALA A 811 -27.08 2.15 -10.49
N GLY A 812 -26.91 0.90 -10.95
CA GLY A 812 -26.23 -0.17 -10.23
C GLY A 812 -24.69 -0.17 -10.34
N LEU A 813 -24.12 0.70 -11.18
CA LEU A 813 -22.68 0.81 -11.43
C LEU A 813 -22.29 2.30 -11.46
N PRO A 814 -22.33 2.99 -10.31
CA PRO A 814 -21.96 4.40 -10.23
C PRO A 814 -20.47 4.58 -10.54
N LEU A 815 -20.09 5.77 -11.00
CA LEU A 815 -18.68 6.11 -11.12
C LEU A 815 -17.98 6.04 -9.76
N THR A 816 -16.79 5.47 -9.73
CA THR A 816 -15.92 5.48 -8.55
C THR A 816 -15.56 6.93 -8.20
N ALA A 817 -15.41 7.23 -6.90
CA ALA A 817 -14.98 8.57 -6.49
C ALA A 817 -13.53 8.80 -6.97
N ILE A 818 -13.24 9.99 -7.50
CA ILE A 818 -11.90 10.36 -7.96
C ILE A 818 -11.07 10.70 -6.72
N THR A 819 -10.09 9.86 -6.39
CA THR A 819 -9.24 9.96 -5.20
C THR A 819 -7.78 10.27 -5.53
N ASP A 820 -7.34 10.02 -6.76
CA ASP A 820 -5.98 10.36 -7.20
C ASP A 820 -5.72 11.87 -7.20
N THR A 821 -4.44 12.24 -7.11
CA THR A 821 -4.00 13.62 -7.26
C THR A 821 -3.70 13.94 -8.71
N SER A 822 -4.28 15.01 -9.25
CA SER A 822 -4.07 15.50 -10.62
C SER A 822 -4.74 14.68 -11.72
N THR A 823 -5.91 14.11 -11.46
CA THR A 823 -6.79 13.55 -12.50
C THR A 823 -7.47 14.67 -13.32
N SER A 824 -7.46 14.58 -14.65
CA SER A 824 -8.13 15.52 -15.54
C SER A 824 -9.09 14.81 -16.49
N ILE A 825 -10.39 14.95 -16.24
CA ILE A 825 -11.44 14.55 -17.19
C ILE A 825 -11.66 15.72 -18.16
N ASP A 826 -11.14 15.56 -19.38
CA ASP A 826 -11.01 16.63 -20.36
C ASP A 826 -11.59 16.22 -21.72
N GLY A 827 -12.79 16.76 -22.02
CA GLY A 827 -13.49 16.49 -23.27
C GLY A 827 -12.78 17.01 -24.52
N ARG A 828 -11.82 17.94 -24.39
CA ARG A 828 -11.07 18.48 -25.54
C ARG A 828 -10.22 17.42 -26.24
N THR A 829 -9.90 16.31 -25.56
CA THR A 829 -9.17 15.19 -26.19
C THR A 829 -10.00 14.50 -27.27
N GLN A 830 -11.34 14.42 -27.10
CA GLN A 830 -12.23 13.94 -28.16
C GLN A 830 -12.20 14.90 -29.35
N THR A 831 -12.25 16.21 -29.10
CA THR A 831 -12.16 17.24 -30.14
C THR A 831 -10.84 17.23 -30.88
N ALA A 832 -9.74 17.00 -30.16
CA ALA A 832 -8.43 16.86 -30.77
C ALA A 832 -8.34 15.60 -31.65
N TYR A 833 -9.09 14.55 -31.31
CA TYR A 833 -9.13 13.31 -32.06
C TYR A 833 -10.01 13.38 -33.32
N SER A 834 -11.29 13.72 -33.16
CA SER A 834 -12.29 13.65 -34.25
C SER A 834 -12.60 15.01 -34.92
N GLY A 835 -12.00 16.10 -34.44
CA GLY A 835 -12.45 17.45 -34.75
C GLY A 835 -13.72 17.82 -33.98
N ASN A 836 -14.13 19.10 -34.01
CA ASN A 836 -15.34 19.56 -33.31
C ASN A 836 -16.61 19.18 -34.09
N THR A 837 -17.24 18.07 -33.72
CA THR A 837 -18.47 17.61 -34.36
C THR A 837 -19.75 18.19 -33.74
N ASN A 838 -19.70 18.80 -32.56
CA ASN A 838 -20.80 19.52 -31.92
C ASN A 838 -20.57 21.04 -31.94
N THR A 839 -20.56 21.64 -33.12
CA THR A 839 -20.28 23.07 -33.26
C THR A 839 -21.35 23.96 -32.62
N GLY A 840 -20.92 25.07 -32.04
CA GLY A 840 -21.81 26.13 -31.54
C GLY A 840 -21.56 26.46 -30.09
N THR A 841 -22.24 27.49 -29.62
CA THR A 841 -22.19 27.97 -28.24
C THR A 841 -23.58 27.95 -27.62
N VAL A 842 -23.64 28.03 -26.29
CA VAL A 842 -24.88 28.17 -25.53
C VAL A 842 -24.80 29.41 -24.63
N GLY A 843 -25.97 29.87 -24.18
CA GLY A 843 -26.07 31.04 -23.32
C GLY A 843 -25.62 32.34 -23.99
N SER A 844 -25.16 33.28 -23.17
CA SER A 844 -24.90 34.67 -23.56
C SER A 844 -23.41 35.01 -23.47
N GLY A 845 -22.56 34.21 -24.10
CA GLY A 845 -21.12 34.50 -24.18
C GLY A 845 -20.85 35.92 -24.67
N SER A 846 -19.73 36.52 -24.24
CA SER A 846 -19.37 37.93 -24.46
C SER A 846 -20.28 38.97 -23.78
N THR A 847 -21.30 38.57 -23.00
CA THR A 847 -22.06 39.51 -22.16
C THR A 847 -21.13 40.15 -21.14
N VAL A 848 -21.20 41.47 -21.00
CA VAL A 848 -20.48 42.20 -19.96
C VAL A 848 -21.20 42.11 -18.62
N VAL A 849 -20.44 41.88 -17.55
CA VAL A 849 -20.92 41.80 -16.17
C VAL A 849 -20.14 42.72 -15.25
N GLY A 850 -20.77 43.09 -14.13
CA GLY A 850 -20.22 44.05 -13.19
C GLY A 850 -20.14 45.47 -13.75
N THR A 851 -19.91 46.45 -12.87
CA THR A 851 -19.80 47.85 -13.26
C THR A 851 -18.49 48.15 -14.00
N SER A 852 -17.47 47.29 -13.86
CA SER A 852 -16.26 47.35 -14.66
C SER A 852 -16.39 46.74 -16.06
N ALA A 853 -17.57 46.21 -16.41
CA ALA A 853 -17.91 45.66 -17.74
C ALA A 853 -16.99 44.50 -18.21
N PHE A 854 -16.78 43.50 -17.35
CA PHE A 854 -16.02 42.29 -17.70
C PHE A 854 -16.80 41.41 -18.67
N ALA A 855 -16.23 41.11 -19.85
CA ALA A 855 -16.86 40.22 -20.83
C ALA A 855 -16.72 38.74 -20.43
N LEU A 856 -17.84 38.00 -20.43
CA LEU A 856 -17.87 36.56 -20.18
C LEU A 856 -17.29 35.74 -21.35
N PRO A 857 -16.70 34.56 -21.09
CA PRO A 857 -16.25 33.65 -22.15
C PRO A 857 -17.43 33.10 -22.96
N ASN A 858 -17.12 32.48 -24.10
CA ASN A 858 -18.09 31.65 -24.81
C ASN A 858 -18.23 30.30 -24.10
N TYR A 859 -19.46 29.76 -24.09
CA TYR A 859 -19.76 28.45 -23.55
C TYR A 859 -19.96 27.47 -24.72
N ASP A 860 -18.86 26.88 -25.19
CA ASP A 860 -18.86 25.99 -26.34
C ASP A 860 -19.60 24.68 -26.04
N ARG A 861 -20.29 24.15 -27.04
CA ARG A 861 -20.97 22.86 -26.95
C ARG A 861 -19.94 21.71 -26.90
N PRO A 862 -19.97 20.84 -25.87
CA PRO A 862 -18.99 19.78 -25.72
C PRO A 862 -19.36 18.54 -26.55
N GLU A 863 -18.36 17.75 -26.92
CA GLU A 863 -18.59 16.49 -27.64
C GLU A 863 -18.87 15.31 -26.70
N ILE A 864 -18.55 15.43 -25.42
CA ILE A 864 -18.84 14.40 -24.42
C ILE A 864 -19.95 14.90 -23.51
N GLN A 865 -21.00 14.09 -23.35
CA GLN A 865 -21.95 14.24 -22.26
C GLN A 865 -21.95 13.02 -21.35
N VAL A 866 -22.01 13.25 -20.05
CA VAL A 866 -22.07 12.20 -19.03
C VAL A 866 -23.32 12.41 -18.20
N ASN A 867 -24.13 11.37 -18.06
CA ASN A 867 -25.34 11.47 -17.27
C ASN A 867 -25.72 10.23 -16.50
N LYS A 868 -26.62 10.41 -15.53
CA LYS A 868 -27.08 9.33 -14.64
C LYS A 868 -28.54 9.53 -14.25
N GLY A 869 -29.36 8.49 -14.37
CA GLY A 869 -30.79 8.56 -14.01
C GLY A 869 -31.05 8.83 -12.53
N THR A 870 -30.21 8.30 -11.62
CA THR A 870 -30.29 8.49 -10.16
C THR A 870 -28.91 8.45 -9.51
N GLY A 871 -28.66 9.27 -8.50
CA GLY A 871 -27.39 9.42 -7.79
C GLY A 871 -26.46 10.46 -8.45
N ASP A 872 -25.35 10.78 -7.79
CA ASP A 872 -24.38 11.75 -8.30
C ASP A 872 -23.62 11.20 -9.52
N VAL A 873 -23.23 12.07 -10.45
CA VAL A 873 -22.41 11.70 -11.62
C VAL A 873 -20.95 11.64 -11.24
N PHE A 874 -20.34 12.79 -10.91
CA PHE A 874 -18.94 12.87 -10.49
C PHE A 874 -18.84 13.12 -8.99
N ARG A 875 -17.94 12.39 -8.32
CA ARG A 875 -17.61 12.57 -6.90
C ARG A 875 -16.10 12.74 -6.77
N ILE A 876 -15.67 13.88 -6.23
CA ILE A 876 -14.27 14.30 -6.18
C ILE A 876 -13.78 14.31 -4.73
N GLN A 877 -12.66 13.64 -4.48
CA GLN A 877 -11.97 13.60 -3.18
C GLN A 877 -10.46 13.89 -3.32
N GLY A 878 -9.89 13.65 -4.50
CA GLY A 878 -8.48 13.89 -4.82
C GLY A 878 -8.12 15.36 -4.97
N ASN A 879 -6.83 15.65 -4.91
CA ASN A 879 -6.30 17.00 -5.14
C ASN A 879 -6.10 17.26 -6.63
N ASN A 880 -6.24 18.51 -7.07
CA ASN A 880 -6.01 18.99 -8.43
C ASN A 880 -6.85 18.26 -9.48
N THR A 881 -8.05 17.80 -9.11
CA THR A 881 -8.96 17.15 -10.04
C THR A 881 -9.58 18.19 -10.97
N THR A 882 -9.49 17.99 -12.29
CA THR A 882 -10.20 18.85 -13.24
C THR A 882 -11.32 18.11 -13.95
N ILE A 883 -12.49 18.75 -14.03
CA ILE A 883 -13.59 18.39 -14.92
C ILE A 883 -13.78 19.53 -15.91
N ARG A 884 -13.55 19.29 -17.21
CA ARG A 884 -13.67 20.35 -18.22
C ARG A 884 -14.20 19.91 -19.58
N ASN A 885 -14.84 20.85 -20.28
CA ASN A 885 -15.34 20.68 -21.64
C ASN A 885 -16.27 19.47 -21.83
N ILE A 886 -17.12 19.19 -20.84
CA ILE A 886 -18.15 18.16 -20.92
C ILE A 886 -19.53 18.70 -20.55
N ALA A 887 -20.58 18.02 -21.00
CA ALA A 887 -21.94 18.24 -20.50
C ALA A 887 -22.27 17.22 -19.40
N VAL A 888 -22.84 17.68 -18.29
CA VAL A 888 -23.14 16.83 -17.13
C VAL A 888 -24.60 16.99 -16.71
N TYR A 889 -25.31 15.86 -16.65
CA TYR A 889 -26.64 15.87 -16.03
C TYR A 889 -27.05 14.61 -15.26
N ALA A 890 -28.04 14.75 -14.38
CA ALA A 890 -28.44 13.73 -13.41
C ALA A 890 -29.95 13.78 -13.13
N GLY A 891 -30.49 12.73 -12.51
CA GLY A 891 -31.83 12.74 -11.91
C GLY A 891 -31.78 12.75 -10.38
N ASN A 892 -32.42 13.77 -9.77
CA ASN A 892 -32.64 13.98 -8.34
C ASN A 892 -31.39 14.05 -7.44
N ASN A 893 -30.21 14.37 -7.98
CA ASN A 893 -28.91 14.36 -7.25
C ASN A 893 -27.95 15.43 -7.77
N ALA A 894 -26.68 15.45 -7.32
CA ALA A 894 -25.70 16.41 -7.81
C ALA A 894 -25.11 15.99 -9.17
N GLY A 895 -24.88 16.97 -10.06
CA GLY A 895 -24.10 16.73 -11.27
C GLY A 895 -22.64 16.45 -10.92
N ILE A 896 -22.00 17.40 -10.24
CA ILE A 896 -20.62 17.29 -9.77
C ILE A 896 -20.59 17.56 -8.27
N GLN A 897 -20.11 16.58 -7.49
CA GLN A 897 -19.98 16.69 -6.05
C GLN A 897 -18.51 16.73 -5.64
N VAL A 898 -18.15 17.76 -4.85
CA VAL A 898 -16.83 17.89 -4.23
C VAL A 898 -16.93 17.49 -2.77
N LEU A 899 -16.33 16.35 -2.44
CA LEU A 899 -16.35 15.72 -1.11
C LEU A 899 -15.08 16.04 -0.30
N GLY A 900 -14.03 16.54 -0.94
CA GLY A 900 -12.73 16.84 -0.36
C GLY A 900 -11.70 17.23 -1.43
N GLY A 901 -10.44 17.38 -1.03
CA GLY A 901 -9.34 17.66 -1.95
C GLY A 901 -9.40 19.04 -2.61
N SER A 902 -9.02 19.12 -3.88
CA SER A 902 -9.11 20.35 -4.69
C SER A 902 -9.63 20.08 -6.10
N ALA A 903 -10.61 20.87 -6.53
CA ALA A 903 -11.32 20.69 -7.79
C ALA A 903 -11.32 21.95 -8.67
N ILE A 904 -11.11 21.77 -9.96
CA ILE A 904 -11.30 22.78 -11.01
C ILE A 904 -12.43 22.29 -11.90
N ILE A 905 -13.52 23.03 -11.96
CA ILE A 905 -14.69 22.73 -12.78
C ILE A 905 -14.79 23.87 -13.79
N SER A 906 -14.42 23.63 -15.04
CA SER A 906 -14.31 24.71 -16.03
C SER A 906 -14.88 24.38 -17.40
N ASN A 907 -15.50 25.39 -18.04
CA ASN A 907 -15.98 25.27 -19.42
C ASN A 907 -16.95 24.10 -19.66
N ASN A 908 -17.75 23.75 -18.64
CA ASN A 908 -18.74 22.68 -18.73
C ASN A 908 -20.14 23.24 -18.98
N LEU A 909 -21.01 22.38 -19.52
CA LEU A 909 -22.46 22.59 -19.49
C LEU A 909 -23.04 21.71 -18.38
N VAL A 910 -23.72 22.30 -17.39
CA VAL A 910 -24.21 21.57 -16.21
C VAL A 910 -25.72 21.80 -16.05
N GLY A 911 -26.49 20.71 -15.95
CA GLY A 911 -27.97 20.79 -15.91
C GLY A 911 -28.65 20.72 -17.27
N VAL A 912 -27.86 20.74 -18.34
CA VAL A 912 -28.32 20.63 -19.72
C VAL A 912 -27.52 19.56 -20.46
N ASN A 913 -28.06 19.08 -21.59
CA ASN A 913 -27.35 18.18 -22.48
C ASN A 913 -26.25 18.90 -23.29
N ALA A 914 -25.50 18.16 -24.10
CA ALA A 914 -24.45 18.70 -24.97
C ALA A 914 -24.91 19.77 -25.99
N LEU A 915 -26.22 19.92 -26.22
CA LEU A 915 -26.79 20.95 -27.09
C LEU A 915 -27.24 22.21 -26.32
N GLY A 916 -27.11 22.21 -24.99
CA GLY A 916 -27.62 23.27 -24.12
C GLY A 916 -29.11 23.20 -23.83
N SER A 917 -29.78 22.09 -24.18
CA SER A 917 -31.19 21.89 -23.89
C SER A 917 -31.38 21.26 -22.52
N ASN A 918 -32.45 21.65 -21.82
CA ASN A 918 -32.81 21.06 -20.52
C ASN A 918 -32.87 19.53 -20.62
N ALA A 919 -32.08 18.85 -19.79
CA ALA A 919 -31.99 17.41 -19.77
C ALA A 919 -31.68 16.94 -18.35
N GLY A 920 -32.69 16.41 -17.66
CA GLY A 920 -32.55 15.88 -16.31
C GLY A 920 -33.20 16.75 -15.23
N ASN A 921 -33.24 16.19 -14.02
CA ASN A 921 -33.77 16.83 -12.81
C ASN A 921 -32.64 16.95 -11.79
N ILE A 922 -31.55 17.63 -12.13
CA ILE A 922 -30.39 17.73 -11.23
C ILE A 922 -30.78 18.58 -10.02
N LYS A 923 -30.51 18.09 -8.81
CA LYS A 923 -30.74 18.86 -7.59
C LYS A 923 -29.78 20.06 -7.51
N TYR A 924 -28.49 19.76 -7.59
CA TYR A 924 -27.41 20.74 -7.57
C TYR A 924 -26.48 20.53 -8.76
N GLY A 925 -26.27 21.56 -9.58
CA GLY A 925 -25.32 21.46 -10.69
C GLY A 925 -23.93 21.12 -10.18
N VAL A 926 -23.43 21.95 -9.25
CA VAL A 926 -22.21 21.71 -8.47
C VAL A 926 -22.55 21.73 -6.98
N ASP A 927 -22.16 20.68 -6.26
CA ASP A 927 -22.39 20.52 -4.82
C ASP A 927 -21.05 20.42 -4.07
N ILE A 928 -20.69 21.46 -3.32
CA ILE A 928 -19.45 21.52 -2.54
C ILE A 928 -19.79 21.20 -1.10
N THR A 929 -19.27 20.07 -0.60
CA THR A 929 -19.44 19.66 0.81
C THR A 929 -18.14 19.78 1.60
N ASN A 930 -16.97 19.76 0.93
CA ASN A 930 -15.66 20.02 1.51
C ASN A 930 -14.63 20.35 0.41
N GLY A 931 -13.36 20.58 0.78
CA GLY A 931 -12.26 20.81 -0.14
C GLY A 931 -12.11 22.26 -0.60
N THR A 932 -11.27 22.47 -1.61
CA THR A 932 -11.13 23.76 -2.30
C THR A 932 -11.65 23.64 -3.73
N THR A 933 -12.39 24.64 -4.22
CA THR A 933 -13.07 24.52 -5.52
C THR A 933 -12.95 25.80 -6.33
N THR A 934 -12.59 25.67 -7.60
CA THR A 934 -12.72 26.73 -8.61
C THR A 934 -13.77 26.33 -9.64
N ILE A 935 -14.81 27.15 -9.80
CA ILE A 935 -15.88 26.99 -10.78
C ILE A 935 -15.75 28.15 -11.77
N ASP A 936 -15.19 27.87 -12.96
CA ASP A 936 -14.78 28.90 -13.92
C ASP A 936 -15.37 28.70 -15.33
N GLY A 937 -16.09 29.69 -15.85
CA GLY A 937 -16.49 29.68 -17.26
C GLY A 937 -17.50 28.58 -17.61
N ASN A 938 -18.35 28.16 -16.69
CA ASN A 938 -19.39 27.15 -16.92
C ASN A 938 -20.74 27.79 -17.27
N TYR A 939 -21.54 27.06 -18.03
CA TYR A 939 -22.96 27.34 -18.21
C TYR A 939 -23.78 26.38 -17.33
N ILE A 940 -24.47 26.91 -16.33
CA ILE A 940 -25.16 26.13 -15.30
C ILE A 940 -26.63 26.52 -15.32
N ALA A 941 -27.49 25.61 -15.79
CA ALA A 941 -28.90 25.92 -15.99
C ALA A 941 -29.84 24.77 -15.65
N THR A 942 -31.10 25.11 -15.40
CA THR A 942 -32.21 24.14 -15.26
C THR A 942 -32.03 23.08 -14.17
N ASN A 943 -31.25 23.39 -13.12
CA ASN A 943 -31.16 22.57 -11.91
C ASN A 943 -32.40 22.81 -11.02
N THR A 944 -32.89 21.81 -10.29
CA THR A 944 -34.16 21.85 -9.55
C THR A 944 -34.08 22.61 -8.23
N ASP A 945 -32.97 22.51 -7.49
CA ASP A 945 -32.82 23.18 -6.18
C ASP A 945 -31.83 24.34 -6.23
N ALA A 946 -30.62 24.13 -6.75
CA ALA A 946 -29.69 25.21 -7.04
C ALA A 946 -28.71 24.92 -8.17
N GLY A 947 -28.22 25.96 -8.84
CA GLY A 947 -27.11 25.81 -9.79
C GLY A 947 -25.83 25.39 -9.09
N ILE A 948 -25.48 26.12 -8.02
CA ILE A 948 -24.32 25.84 -7.17
C ILE A 948 -24.75 25.83 -5.71
N ARG A 949 -24.32 24.81 -4.96
CA ARG A 949 -24.46 24.77 -3.50
C ARG A 949 -23.08 24.72 -2.83
N VAL A 950 -22.84 25.63 -1.91
CA VAL A 950 -21.67 25.64 -1.01
C VAL A 950 -22.13 25.26 0.40
N ASN A 951 -21.78 24.05 0.82
CA ASN A 951 -22.16 23.48 2.11
C ASN A 951 -20.92 22.96 2.87
N GLY A 952 -19.78 23.64 2.72
CA GLY A 952 -18.51 23.34 3.36
C GLY A 952 -17.31 23.81 2.52
N GLY A 953 -16.11 23.34 2.87
CA GLY A 953 -14.86 23.69 2.19
C GLY A 953 -14.17 24.93 2.76
N THR A 954 -12.91 25.15 2.34
CA THR A 954 -12.02 26.19 2.91
C THR A 954 -11.66 27.31 1.92
N SER A 955 -11.96 27.13 0.64
CA SER A 955 -11.78 28.13 -0.41
C SER A 955 -12.67 27.79 -1.60
N THR A 956 -13.54 28.70 -2.01
CA THR A 956 -14.44 28.51 -3.16
C THR A 956 -14.43 29.76 -4.03
N LEU A 957 -13.96 29.62 -5.27
CA LEU A 957 -14.00 30.66 -6.29
C LEU A 957 -15.05 30.32 -7.35
N ILE A 958 -16.05 31.17 -7.51
CA ILE A 958 -17.09 31.08 -8.54
C ILE A 958 -16.90 32.26 -9.48
N GLN A 959 -16.43 32.02 -10.71
CA GLN A 959 -16.16 33.10 -11.66
C GLN A 959 -16.47 32.82 -13.13
N ASN A 960 -16.74 33.89 -13.89
CA ASN A 960 -16.97 33.85 -15.33
C ASN A 960 -18.10 32.90 -15.78
N ASN A 961 -18.98 32.49 -14.86
CA ASN A 961 -20.05 31.55 -15.15
C ASN A 961 -21.32 32.28 -15.62
N TYR A 962 -22.11 31.58 -16.42
CA TYR A 962 -23.50 31.95 -16.68
C TYR A 962 -24.41 30.96 -15.96
N ILE A 963 -25.05 31.43 -14.89
CA ILE A 963 -25.90 30.65 -13.99
C ILE A 963 -27.33 31.14 -14.17
N THR A 964 -28.19 30.33 -14.80
CA THR A 964 -29.51 30.79 -15.26
C THR A 964 -30.61 29.76 -15.08
N ASP A 965 -31.84 30.21 -14.83
CA ASP A 965 -33.03 29.34 -14.84
C ASP A 965 -32.90 28.14 -13.88
N ASN A 966 -32.17 28.31 -12.77
CA ASN A 966 -32.08 27.30 -11.73
C ASN A 966 -33.16 27.54 -10.66
N GLY A 967 -33.62 26.43 -10.12
CA GLY A 967 -34.78 26.33 -9.27
C GLY A 967 -36.05 26.01 -10.06
N ASN A 968 -36.75 24.95 -9.66
CA ASN A 968 -38.10 24.65 -10.17
C ASN A 968 -39.16 24.72 -9.06
N SER A 969 -38.74 24.87 -7.80
CA SER A 969 -39.61 25.15 -6.68
C SER A 969 -39.45 26.59 -6.23
N ALA A 970 -40.56 27.19 -5.82
CA ALA A 970 -40.69 28.17 -4.76
C ALA A 970 -39.39 28.77 -4.16
N CYS A 971 -38.58 27.95 -3.47
CA CYS A 971 -37.51 28.42 -2.58
C CYS A 971 -36.12 27.96 -3.08
N SER A 972 -35.96 27.89 -4.40
CA SER A 972 -34.75 27.39 -5.08
C SER A 972 -33.97 28.53 -5.75
N ASP A 973 -32.64 28.47 -5.67
CA ASP A 973 -31.74 29.62 -5.87
C ASP A 973 -30.75 29.37 -7.02
N ASN A 974 -30.12 30.41 -7.57
CA ASN A 974 -29.00 30.16 -8.50
C ASN A 974 -27.75 29.70 -7.74
N ILE A 975 -27.38 30.42 -6.68
CA ILE A 975 -26.28 30.07 -5.78
C ILE A 975 -26.81 30.00 -4.35
N LYS A 976 -26.56 28.87 -3.68
CA LYS A 976 -26.94 28.66 -2.29
C LYS A 976 -25.71 28.41 -1.42
N VAL A 977 -25.48 29.26 -0.43
CA VAL A 977 -24.37 29.20 0.51
C VAL A 977 -24.91 28.89 1.91
N GLN A 978 -24.57 27.72 2.43
CA GLN A 978 -25.03 27.22 3.73
C GLN A 978 -23.89 27.07 4.74
N SER A 979 -22.65 26.89 4.27
CA SER A 979 -21.44 26.73 5.07
C SER A 979 -20.19 26.95 4.20
N GLY A 980 -19.00 26.90 4.80
CA GLY A 980 -17.70 27.07 4.13
C GLY A 980 -17.00 28.39 4.47
N SER A 981 -15.77 28.55 3.99
CA SER A 981 -14.98 29.78 4.14
C SER A 981 -14.20 30.11 2.86
N GLY A 982 -13.67 31.34 2.78
CA GLY A 982 -12.91 31.80 1.61
C GLY A 982 -13.76 31.84 0.32
N ILE A 983 -15.03 32.25 0.44
CA ILE A 983 -15.99 32.24 -0.67
C ILE A 983 -15.89 33.55 -1.45
N ILE A 984 -15.56 33.44 -2.74
CA ILE A 984 -15.49 34.55 -3.69
C ILE A 984 -16.42 34.23 -4.86
N ILE A 985 -17.40 35.10 -5.09
CA ILE A 985 -18.34 35.05 -6.21
C ILE A 985 -18.08 36.28 -7.06
N THR A 986 -17.45 36.12 -8.23
CA THR A 986 -17.03 37.28 -9.03
C THR A 986 -17.19 37.11 -10.53
N ARG A 987 -17.52 38.17 -11.26
CA ARG A 987 -17.62 38.15 -12.72
C ARG A 987 -18.58 37.09 -13.27
N ASN A 988 -19.71 36.85 -12.60
CA ASN A 988 -20.73 35.92 -13.09
C ASN A 988 -21.95 36.67 -13.64
N LEU A 989 -22.62 36.07 -14.61
CA LEU A 989 -24.01 36.40 -14.93
C LEU A 989 -24.94 35.45 -14.18
N ILE A 990 -25.66 35.98 -13.21
CA ILE A 990 -26.64 35.26 -12.39
C ILE A 990 -28.01 35.77 -12.81
N ASN A 991 -28.78 34.93 -13.49
CA ASN A 991 -30.00 35.36 -14.18
C ASN A 991 -31.18 34.44 -13.85
N ARG A 992 -32.40 34.99 -13.80
CA ARG A 992 -33.65 34.19 -13.82
C ARG A 992 -33.67 33.06 -12.77
N ALA A 993 -33.21 33.32 -11.55
CA ALA A 993 -33.39 32.38 -10.45
C ALA A 993 -34.89 32.22 -10.14
N ALA A 994 -35.31 31.03 -9.70
CA ALA A 994 -36.70 30.83 -9.26
C ALA A 994 -37.07 31.66 -8.02
N SER A 995 -36.16 31.77 -7.05
CA SER A 995 -36.31 32.60 -5.86
C SER A 995 -35.19 33.65 -5.75
N LEU A 996 -34.02 33.26 -5.27
CA LEU A 996 -32.91 34.18 -4.99
C LEU A 996 -31.77 34.00 -5.99
N GLY A 997 -31.16 35.12 -6.41
CA GLY A 997 -29.92 35.08 -7.19
C GLY A 997 -28.79 34.43 -6.37
N ILE A 998 -28.57 34.94 -5.15
CA ILE A 998 -27.64 34.40 -4.16
C ILE A 998 -28.34 34.31 -2.80
N ASP A 999 -28.43 33.10 -2.24
CA ASP A 999 -28.90 32.84 -0.87
C ASP A 999 -27.71 32.53 0.04
N ALA A 1000 -27.35 33.45 0.93
CA ALA A 1000 -26.29 33.30 1.91
C ALA A 1000 -26.81 33.39 3.36
N ARG A 1001 -27.94 32.72 3.64
CA ARG A 1001 -28.50 32.59 5.00
C ARG A 1001 -27.71 31.66 5.90
N GLY A 1002 -27.57 32.01 7.18
CA GLY A 1002 -27.03 31.13 8.23
C GLY A 1002 -25.51 30.90 8.18
N ILE A 1003 -24.76 31.62 7.34
CA ILE A 1003 -23.30 31.60 7.30
C ILE A 1003 -22.71 32.69 8.22
N VAL A 1004 -21.54 32.43 8.81
CA VAL A 1004 -20.85 33.36 9.73
C VAL A 1004 -20.35 34.63 9.01
N GLY A 1005 -20.34 34.66 7.67
CA GLY A 1005 -20.00 35.82 6.83
C GLY A 1005 -18.65 35.73 6.10
N ASN A 1006 -18.01 36.86 5.80
CA ASN A 1006 -16.77 36.99 5.01
C ASN A 1006 -16.87 36.53 3.55
N ILE A 1007 -18.01 36.76 2.91
CA ILE A 1007 -18.20 36.47 1.48
C ILE A 1007 -17.80 37.68 0.65
N THR A 1008 -17.05 37.48 -0.43
CA THR A 1008 -16.81 38.52 -1.44
C THR A 1008 -17.72 38.30 -2.64
N ILE A 1009 -18.61 39.24 -2.92
CA ILE A 1009 -19.49 39.25 -4.09
C ILE A 1009 -19.14 40.48 -4.92
N SER A 1010 -18.44 40.32 -6.04
CA SER A 1010 -17.97 41.47 -6.82
C SER A 1010 -18.04 41.32 -8.32
N GLU A 1011 -18.30 42.39 -9.04
CA GLU A 1011 -18.30 42.40 -10.52
C GLU A 1011 -19.29 41.41 -11.16
N ASN A 1012 -20.33 40.99 -10.44
CA ASN A 1012 -21.38 40.14 -10.99
C ASN A 1012 -22.49 40.98 -11.61
N THR A 1013 -23.27 40.38 -12.50
CA THR A 1013 -24.60 40.90 -12.86
C THR A 1013 -25.66 39.93 -12.36
N ILE A 1014 -26.52 40.39 -11.46
CA ILE A 1014 -27.57 39.62 -10.80
C ILE A 1014 -28.92 40.21 -11.19
N ARG A 1015 -29.68 39.45 -11.97
CA ARG A 1015 -30.90 39.98 -12.59
C ARG A 1015 -32.04 38.99 -12.72
N ASN A 1016 -33.27 39.51 -12.80
CA ASN A 1016 -34.48 38.73 -13.03
C ASN A 1016 -34.72 37.62 -11.99
N SER A 1017 -34.18 37.74 -10.77
CA SER A 1017 -34.42 36.78 -9.69
C SER A 1017 -35.89 36.85 -9.26
N GLY A 1018 -36.52 35.71 -9.00
CA GLY A 1018 -37.94 35.64 -8.61
C GLY A 1018 -38.93 35.72 -9.76
N LEU A 1019 -38.48 35.78 -11.02
CA LEU A 1019 -39.34 35.93 -12.20
C LEU A 1019 -39.60 34.60 -12.94
N ASN A 1020 -39.12 33.47 -12.41
CA ASN A 1020 -39.28 32.16 -13.05
C ASN A 1020 -40.52 31.37 -12.58
N GLY A 1021 -41.44 32.00 -11.84
CA GLY A 1021 -42.77 31.44 -11.54
C GLY A 1021 -42.86 30.41 -10.40
N GLY A 1022 -41.83 30.30 -9.54
CA GLY A 1022 -41.95 29.57 -8.28
C GLY A 1022 -42.67 30.42 -7.23
N ILE A 1023 -43.66 29.87 -6.51
CA ILE A 1023 -44.33 30.55 -5.40
C ILE A 1023 -43.89 29.86 -4.11
N CYS A 1024 -42.99 30.49 -3.33
CA CYS A 1024 -42.70 30.07 -1.97
C CYS A 1024 -43.76 30.70 -1.04
N THR A 1025 -44.01 30.06 0.09
CA THR A 1025 -44.96 30.59 1.08
C THR A 1025 -44.20 30.82 2.37
N GLY A 1026 -43.99 32.10 2.72
CA GLY A 1026 -43.64 32.52 4.08
C GLY A 1026 -42.20 32.98 4.35
N GLY A 1027 -41.46 33.53 3.38
CA GLY A 1027 -40.13 34.13 3.61
C GLY A 1027 -39.74 35.23 2.61
N ILE A 1028 -38.50 35.75 2.70
CA ILE A 1028 -37.91 36.68 1.71
C ILE A 1028 -37.71 35.95 0.38
N GLU A 1029 -38.39 36.43 -0.66
CA GLU A 1029 -38.46 35.85 -1.99
C GLU A 1029 -38.16 36.92 -3.04
N ASN A 1030 -37.70 36.50 -4.22
CA ASN A 1030 -37.49 37.36 -5.40
C ASN A 1030 -36.35 38.38 -5.31
N VAL A 1031 -35.47 38.24 -4.32
CA VAL A 1031 -34.35 39.15 -4.06
C VAL A 1031 -33.12 38.78 -4.89
N GLY A 1032 -32.33 39.78 -5.28
CA GLY A 1032 -31.04 39.55 -5.94
C GLY A 1032 -30.04 38.83 -5.03
N ILE A 1033 -29.72 39.40 -3.87
CA ILE A 1033 -28.82 38.83 -2.86
C ILE A 1033 -29.49 38.86 -1.48
N LYS A 1034 -29.50 37.72 -0.80
CA LYS A 1034 -29.84 37.65 0.62
C LYS A 1034 -28.59 37.33 1.45
N LEU A 1035 -28.29 38.15 2.46
CA LEU A 1035 -27.06 38.04 3.24
C LEU A 1035 -27.33 38.12 4.76
N ASP A 1036 -26.83 37.14 5.52
CA ASP A 1036 -27.08 36.97 6.96
C ASP A 1036 -25.78 36.88 7.80
N GLY A 1037 -24.61 36.97 7.17
CA GLY A 1037 -23.31 36.88 7.85
C GLY A 1037 -22.62 38.23 8.03
N ASN A 1038 -21.58 38.29 8.87
CA ASN A 1038 -20.79 39.50 9.12
C ASN A 1038 -19.67 39.73 8.09
N ASN A 1039 -19.13 40.95 8.01
CA ASN A 1039 -17.86 41.23 7.32
C ASN A 1039 -17.82 40.82 5.83
N SER A 1040 -18.96 40.74 5.15
CA SER A 1040 -18.99 40.44 3.73
C SER A 1040 -18.77 41.71 2.91
N THR A 1041 -18.31 41.57 1.67
CA THR A 1041 -18.12 42.67 0.73
C THR A 1041 -18.93 42.42 -0.52
N VAL A 1042 -19.85 43.33 -0.83
CA VAL A 1042 -20.63 43.36 -2.06
C VAL A 1042 -20.23 44.61 -2.83
N SER A 1043 -19.50 44.48 -3.93
CA SER A 1043 -18.99 45.65 -4.65
C SER A 1043 -18.92 45.55 -6.17
N ASN A 1044 -19.13 46.67 -6.85
CA ASN A 1044 -19.06 46.76 -8.31
C ASN A 1044 -19.98 45.78 -9.06
N ASN A 1045 -21.07 45.32 -8.44
CA ASN A 1045 -22.06 44.47 -9.09
C ASN A 1045 -23.10 45.31 -9.83
N ILE A 1046 -23.76 44.72 -10.82
CA ILE A 1046 -25.02 45.22 -11.39
C ILE A 1046 -26.14 44.36 -10.81
N ILE A 1047 -27.09 44.96 -10.11
CA ILE A 1047 -28.20 44.27 -9.45
C ILE A 1047 -29.50 44.91 -9.91
N ASN A 1048 -30.22 44.25 -10.82
CA ASN A 1048 -31.34 44.89 -11.51
C ASN A 1048 -32.47 43.94 -11.90
N ASN A 1049 -33.66 44.50 -12.16
CA ASN A 1049 -34.82 43.73 -12.64
C ASN A 1049 -35.19 42.53 -11.76
N ASN A 1050 -34.81 42.52 -10.48
CA ASN A 1050 -35.23 41.46 -9.56
C ASN A 1050 -36.70 41.67 -9.16
N GLY A 1051 -37.41 40.59 -8.81
CA GLY A 1051 -38.83 40.69 -8.48
C GLY A 1051 -39.09 41.46 -7.18
N GLY A 1052 -38.20 41.34 -6.20
CA GLY A 1052 -38.17 42.09 -4.94
C GLY A 1052 -36.91 42.96 -4.84
N SER A 1053 -36.44 43.20 -3.61
CA SER A 1053 -35.29 44.08 -3.33
C SER A 1053 -33.99 43.63 -4.02
N GLY A 1054 -33.08 44.57 -4.28
CA GLY A 1054 -31.77 44.25 -4.85
C GLY A 1054 -30.92 43.40 -3.91
N ILE A 1055 -30.70 43.90 -2.70
CA ILE A 1055 -30.07 43.21 -1.58
C ILE A 1055 -31.00 43.28 -0.37
N VAL A 1056 -31.14 42.17 0.35
CA VAL A 1056 -31.68 42.17 1.71
C VAL A 1056 -30.59 41.70 2.68
N LEU A 1057 -30.27 42.56 3.65
CA LEU A 1057 -29.46 42.22 4.81
C LEU A 1057 -30.39 41.70 5.92
N THR A 1058 -30.12 40.50 6.43
CA THR A 1058 -30.93 39.88 7.50
C THR A 1058 -30.11 39.53 8.73
N GLY A 1059 -30.81 39.11 9.79
CA GLY A 1059 -30.22 38.59 11.02
C GLY A 1059 -29.95 39.69 12.03
N GLY A 1060 -30.61 39.61 13.20
CA GLY A 1060 -30.55 40.63 14.26
C GLY A 1060 -29.22 40.71 15.02
N SER A 1061 -28.11 40.94 14.29
CA SER A 1061 -26.76 41.37 14.75
C SER A 1061 -25.71 41.31 13.63
N THR A 1062 -26.09 41.37 12.35
CA THR A 1062 -25.11 41.37 11.25
C THR A 1062 -24.40 42.72 11.12
N LEU A 1063 -23.06 42.71 11.06
CA LEU A 1063 -22.21 43.90 11.09
C LEU A 1063 -21.03 43.78 10.12
N GLY A 1064 -20.50 44.93 9.67
CA GLY A 1064 -19.31 45.01 8.83
C GLY A 1064 -19.54 44.63 7.37
N ASN A 1065 -20.79 44.58 6.91
CA ASN A 1065 -21.14 44.25 5.53
C ASN A 1065 -21.03 45.47 4.61
N LEU A 1066 -19.98 45.48 3.78
CA LEU A 1066 -19.65 46.58 2.89
C LEU A 1066 -20.45 46.43 1.60
N ILE A 1067 -21.33 47.39 1.31
CA ILE A 1067 -22.06 47.48 0.04
C ILE A 1067 -21.57 48.74 -0.66
N SER A 1068 -20.70 48.59 -1.66
CA SER A 1068 -20.01 49.75 -2.26
C SER A 1068 -19.99 49.70 -3.78
N ARG A 1069 -20.36 50.81 -4.42
CA ARG A 1069 -20.31 51.01 -5.89
C ARG A 1069 -21.04 49.95 -6.71
N ASN A 1070 -22.09 49.35 -6.15
CA ASN A 1070 -22.99 48.52 -6.92
C ASN A 1070 -23.97 49.42 -7.69
N SER A 1071 -24.39 48.98 -8.87
CA SER A 1071 -25.40 49.61 -9.70
C SER A 1071 -26.74 48.92 -9.46
N PHE A 1072 -27.67 49.61 -8.81
CA PHE A 1072 -29.03 49.15 -8.53
C PHE A 1072 -30.02 49.89 -9.42
N TYR A 1073 -30.88 49.16 -10.11
CA TYR A 1073 -31.97 49.77 -10.87
C TYR A 1073 -33.08 48.78 -11.21
N ALA A 1074 -34.31 49.28 -11.29
CA ALA A 1074 -35.49 48.52 -11.66
C ALA A 1074 -35.67 47.23 -10.84
N ASN A 1075 -35.21 47.15 -9.58
CA ASN A 1075 -35.63 46.05 -8.70
C ASN A 1075 -37.04 46.32 -8.16
N GLY A 1076 -37.70 45.29 -7.65
CA GLY A 1076 -39.12 45.37 -7.28
C GLY A 1076 -40.08 45.22 -8.47
N THR A 1077 -39.71 44.46 -9.50
CA THR A 1077 -40.54 44.28 -10.70
C THR A 1077 -41.84 43.52 -10.46
N THR A 1078 -41.95 42.76 -9.35
CA THR A 1078 -43.20 42.08 -8.95
C THR A 1078 -44.00 42.88 -7.92
N SER A 1079 -43.30 43.60 -7.04
CA SER A 1079 -43.85 44.53 -6.06
C SER A 1079 -42.79 45.57 -5.73
N SER A 1080 -43.21 46.82 -5.48
CA SER A 1080 -42.35 47.87 -4.97
C SER A 1080 -41.39 47.35 -3.89
N ALA A 1081 -40.12 47.67 -4.00
CA ALA A 1081 -39.05 47.18 -3.15
C ALA A 1081 -37.88 48.18 -3.14
N LEU A 1082 -36.89 47.99 -2.26
CA LEU A 1082 -35.70 48.84 -2.18
C LEU A 1082 -34.50 48.24 -2.92
N GLY A 1083 -33.51 49.07 -3.24
CA GLY A 1083 -32.22 48.58 -3.74
C GLY A 1083 -31.41 47.87 -2.66
N ILE A 1084 -31.35 48.47 -1.47
CA ILE A 1084 -30.77 47.89 -0.26
C ILE A 1084 -31.85 47.97 0.80
N ASP A 1085 -32.14 46.83 1.42
CA ASP A 1085 -33.21 46.62 2.37
C ASP A 1085 -32.60 45.96 3.62
N ILE A 1086 -32.86 46.56 4.79
CA ILE A 1086 -32.28 46.16 6.07
C ILE A 1086 -33.38 45.60 6.95
N ASP A 1087 -33.45 44.26 7.05
CA ASP A 1087 -34.55 43.59 7.71
C ASP A 1087 -34.09 42.72 8.90
N PRO A 1088 -34.22 43.21 10.15
CA PRO A 1088 -33.94 42.41 11.34
C PRO A 1088 -34.98 41.32 11.61
N SER A 1089 -36.18 41.44 11.05
CA SER A 1089 -37.30 40.51 11.28
C SER A 1089 -37.19 39.22 10.47
N ASN A 1090 -36.32 39.18 9.45
CA ASN A 1090 -36.14 38.08 8.50
C ASN A 1090 -37.44 37.75 7.73
N THR A 1091 -38.30 38.75 7.52
CA THR A 1091 -39.54 38.70 6.74
C THR A 1091 -39.37 39.49 5.43
N LEU A 1092 -40.37 39.54 4.54
CA LEU A 1092 -40.24 40.29 3.29
C LEU A 1092 -40.04 41.79 3.60
N GLY A 1093 -38.80 42.27 3.55
CA GLY A 1093 -38.38 43.67 3.55
C GLY A 1093 -39.30 44.59 4.34
N ASP A 1094 -38.99 44.84 5.60
CA ASP A 1094 -39.89 45.57 6.51
C ASP A 1094 -40.06 47.06 6.15
N GLY A 1095 -39.28 47.55 5.19
CA GLY A 1095 -39.44 48.85 4.55
C GLY A 1095 -38.18 49.67 4.67
N VAL A 1096 -38.33 50.98 4.75
CA VAL A 1096 -37.20 51.88 4.99
C VAL A 1096 -36.89 51.90 6.49
N THR A 1097 -35.64 51.64 6.87
CA THR A 1097 -35.15 51.83 8.23
C THR A 1097 -34.87 53.32 8.45
N PHE A 1098 -35.82 54.03 9.08
CA PHE A 1098 -35.70 55.49 9.25
C PHE A 1098 -34.57 55.92 10.17
N ASN A 1099 -34.00 57.08 9.90
CA ASN A 1099 -33.01 57.69 10.79
C ASN A 1099 -33.69 58.15 12.10
N ASP A 1100 -33.13 57.78 13.25
CA ASP A 1100 -33.58 58.18 14.58
C ASP A 1100 -32.44 58.75 15.46
N ASN A 1101 -32.79 59.30 16.63
CA ASN A 1101 -31.85 59.91 17.54
C ASN A 1101 -31.37 58.92 18.62
N GLY A 1102 -30.11 58.51 18.55
CA GLY A 1102 -29.50 57.62 19.55
C GLY A 1102 -29.78 56.14 19.33
N ASP A 1103 -30.10 55.74 18.09
CA ASP A 1103 -30.17 54.38 17.57
C ASP A 1103 -30.84 53.34 18.48
N GLY A 1104 -32.16 53.47 18.64
CA GLY A 1104 -32.97 52.56 19.46
C GLY A 1104 -33.38 51.24 18.79
N ASP A 1105 -33.12 51.08 17.49
CA ASP A 1105 -33.48 49.90 16.70
C ASP A 1105 -32.41 48.79 16.80
N ASP A 1106 -32.76 47.53 16.50
CA ASP A 1106 -31.81 46.41 16.38
C ASP A 1106 -31.74 46.00 14.90
N GLY A 1107 -30.65 46.29 14.17
CA GLY A 1107 -30.60 46.22 12.70
C GLY A 1107 -29.31 45.64 12.05
N PRO A 1108 -29.40 44.88 10.93
CA PRO A 1108 -28.32 44.28 10.12
C PRO A 1108 -27.17 45.15 9.56
N ASN A 1109 -27.05 46.40 10.01
CA ASN A 1109 -25.98 47.32 9.64
C ASN A 1109 -25.36 48.06 10.85
N GLY A 1110 -25.72 47.69 12.08
CA GLY A 1110 -25.20 48.35 13.28
C GLY A 1110 -25.74 49.76 13.46
N LEU A 1111 -26.98 49.98 13.02
CA LEU A 1111 -27.75 51.20 13.28
C LEU A 1111 -27.17 52.43 12.57
N LEU A 1112 -26.63 52.17 11.37
CA LEU A 1112 -26.06 53.21 10.54
C LEU A 1112 -27.17 53.94 9.77
N ASN A 1113 -27.48 55.14 10.23
CA ASN A 1113 -28.33 56.10 9.54
C ASN A 1113 -27.78 56.41 8.12
N PHE A 1114 -28.66 56.49 7.13
CA PHE A 1114 -28.30 56.97 5.79
C PHE A 1114 -28.12 58.50 5.77
N PRO A 1115 -27.36 59.06 4.82
CA PRO A 1115 -27.13 60.50 4.76
C PRO A 1115 -28.42 61.23 4.35
N ILE A 1116 -28.69 62.40 4.94
CA ILE A 1116 -29.78 63.29 4.49
C ILE A 1116 -29.19 64.44 3.71
N ILE A 1117 -29.59 64.59 2.44
CA ILE A 1117 -29.16 65.70 1.59
C ILE A 1117 -30.14 66.87 1.72
N GLU A 1118 -29.72 67.94 2.38
CA GLU A 1118 -30.49 69.18 2.53
C GLU A 1118 -30.56 69.96 1.20
N SER A 1119 -29.42 70.07 0.55
CA SER A 1119 -29.24 70.94 -0.61
C SER A 1119 -28.25 70.32 -1.58
N LEU A 1120 -28.63 70.30 -2.85
CA LEU A 1120 -27.83 69.77 -3.94
C LEU A 1120 -27.90 70.75 -5.11
N THR A 1121 -26.82 71.52 -5.31
CA THR A 1121 -26.83 72.61 -6.30
C THR A 1121 -25.60 72.66 -7.18
N THR A 1122 -25.77 73.07 -8.44
CA THR A 1122 -24.65 73.36 -9.35
C THR A 1122 -24.16 74.80 -9.14
N ASN A 1123 -22.89 74.97 -8.82
CA ASN A 1123 -22.22 76.27 -8.72
C ASN A 1123 -21.01 76.32 -9.67
N GLY A 1124 -21.17 76.92 -10.84
CA GLY A 1124 -20.15 76.93 -11.89
C GLY A 1124 -19.84 75.51 -12.38
N ALA A 1125 -18.57 75.11 -12.31
CA ALA A 1125 -18.10 73.76 -12.69
C ALA A 1125 -18.17 72.73 -11.56
N ASN A 1126 -18.80 73.08 -10.42
CA ASN A 1126 -18.84 72.23 -9.23
C ASN A 1126 -20.29 71.85 -8.85
N LEU A 1127 -20.43 70.66 -8.28
CA LEU A 1127 -21.61 70.21 -7.54
C LEU A 1127 -21.38 70.49 -6.05
N VAL A 1128 -22.26 71.28 -5.45
CA VAL A 1128 -22.25 71.58 -4.02
C VAL A 1128 -23.32 70.75 -3.34
N ILE A 1129 -22.90 69.92 -2.38
CA ILE A 1129 -23.78 69.03 -1.61
C ILE A 1129 -23.72 69.45 -0.15
N GLN A 1130 -24.87 69.64 0.47
CA GLN A 1130 -25.03 69.94 1.88
C GLN A 1130 -26.04 68.99 2.51
N GLY A 1131 -25.77 68.55 3.72
CA GLY A 1131 -26.62 67.57 4.38
C GLY A 1131 -26.12 67.18 5.76
N TRP A 1132 -26.56 66.02 6.22
CA TRP A 1132 -26.17 65.42 7.49
C TRP A 1132 -25.75 63.96 7.32
N ALA A 1133 -24.68 63.57 8.00
CA ALA A 1133 -24.22 62.18 8.10
C ALA A 1133 -23.43 62.00 9.40
N ARG A 1134 -23.32 60.76 9.89
CA ARG A 1134 -22.52 60.47 11.09
C ARG A 1134 -21.03 60.80 10.86
N PRO A 1135 -20.30 61.22 11.91
CA PRO A 1135 -18.88 61.52 11.82
C PRO A 1135 -18.04 60.42 11.17
N GLY A 1136 -17.21 60.76 10.19
CA GLY A 1136 -16.32 59.81 9.50
C GLY A 1136 -17.03 58.82 8.56
N ALA A 1137 -18.32 59.01 8.29
CA ALA A 1137 -19.05 58.23 7.28
C ALA A 1137 -18.49 58.46 5.87
N SER A 1138 -18.29 57.36 5.14
CA SER A 1138 -18.06 57.38 3.70
C SER A 1138 -19.42 57.45 2.99
N ILE A 1139 -19.69 58.58 2.35
CA ILE A 1139 -20.94 58.86 1.63
C ILE A 1139 -20.73 58.54 0.14
N GLU A 1140 -21.44 57.56 -0.40
CA GLU A 1140 -21.43 57.27 -1.84
C GLU A 1140 -22.64 57.90 -2.52
N LEU A 1141 -22.39 58.73 -3.54
CA LEU A 1141 -23.43 59.41 -4.31
C LEU A 1141 -23.76 58.65 -5.60
N PHE A 1142 -25.04 58.54 -5.91
CA PHE A 1142 -25.53 57.86 -7.12
C PHE A 1142 -26.58 58.68 -7.85
N VAL A 1143 -26.54 58.67 -9.18
CA VAL A 1143 -27.73 59.03 -9.98
C VAL A 1143 -28.78 57.96 -9.76
N SER A 1144 -29.99 58.38 -9.41
CA SER A 1144 -31.06 57.41 -9.17
C SER A 1144 -31.53 56.76 -10.47
N ASP A 1145 -31.98 55.52 -10.35
CA ASP A 1145 -32.65 54.75 -11.42
C ASP A 1145 -33.81 55.51 -12.10
N VAL A 1146 -34.61 56.25 -11.33
CA VAL A 1146 -35.69 57.13 -11.85
C VAL A 1146 -35.15 58.20 -12.82
N SER A 1147 -33.94 58.70 -12.62
CA SER A 1147 -33.33 59.75 -13.46
C SER A 1147 -32.73 59.21 -14.75
N GLU A 1148 -32.33 57.94 -14.75
CA GLU A 1148 -31.84 57.20 -15.91
C GLU A 1148 -32.98 56.53 -16.69
N GLY A 1149 -34.21 56.61 -16.19
CA GLY A 1149 -35.43 56.16 -16.86
C GLY A 1149 -35.69 54.65 -16.77
N SER A 1150 -35.01 53.96 -15.86
CA SER A 1150 -35.16 52.52 -15.63
C SER A 1150 -36.28 52.18 -14.63
N ALA A 1151 -36.73 53.14 -13.83
CA ALA A 1151 -37.88 53.04 -12.91
C ALA A 1151 -38.78 54.29 -12.97
N ALA A 1152 -40.02 54.17 -12.51
CA ALA A 1152 -40.96 55.27 -12.38
C ALA A 1152 -40.87 55.92 -11.00
N LEU A 1153 -41.10 57.25 -10.96
CA LEU A 1153 -41.17 57.97 -9.69
C LEU A 1153 -42.32 57.41 -8.83
N GLY A 1154 -42.00 56.90 -7.64
CA GLY A 1154 -42.95 56.26 -6.74
C GLY A 1154 -42.69 54.78 -6.50
N ASP A 1155 -41.91 54.12 -7.35
CA ASP A 1155 -41.71 52.67 -7.33
C ASP A 1155 -41.05 52.19 -6.02
N ASN A 1156 -40.23 53.03 -5.37
CA ASN A 1156 -39.54 52.73 -4.11
C ASN A 1156 -40.07 53.57 -2.92
N ARG A 1157 -41.34 54.02 -2.96
CA ARG A 1157 -41.94 54.76 -1.83
C ARG A 1157 -42.37 53.87 -0.66
N LEU A 1158 -42.81 52.65 -0.94
CA LEU A 1158 -43.30 51.69 0.07
C LEU A 1158 -44.32 52.27 1.07
N GLY A 1159 -45.17 53.20 0.61
CA GLY A 1159 -46.17 53.87 1.46
C GLY A 1159 -45.73 55.20 2.08
N ASN A 1160 -44.48 55.61 1.89
CA ASN A 1160 -43.92 56.88 2.35
C ASN A 1160 -44.15 58.04 1.36
N SER A 1161 -43.92 59.27 1.82
CA SER A 1161 -44.07 60.50 1.03
C SER A 1161 -42.90 60.72 0.07
N SER A 1162 -41.68 60.37 0.51
CA SER A 1162 -40.45 60.41 -0.29
C SER A 1162 -40.18 59.08 -0.96
N ASP A 1163 -39.47 59.17 -2.08
CA ASP A 1163 -39.00 58.02 -2.82
C ASP A 1163 -37.58 57.67 -2.35
N TYR A 1164 -37.36 56.43 -1.91
CA TYR A 1164 -36.08 55.92 -1.42
C TYR A 1164 -35.45 55.06 -2.53
N GLY A 1165 -35.32 55.69 -3.70
CA GLY A 1165 -34.98 55.05 -4.96
C GLY A 1165 -33.61 54.37 -4.99
N GLU A 1166 -33.30 53.76 -6.12
CA GLU A 1166 -32.10 52.93 -6.26
C GLU A 1166 -30.92 53.70 -6.87
N GLY A 1167 -29.70 53.44 -6.40
CA GLY A 1167 -28.49 54.04 -6.95
C GLY A 1167 -27.99 53.34 -8.21
N GLN A 1168 -28.33 53.86 -9.40
CA GLN A 1168 -27.94 53.25 -10.67
C GLN A 1168 -26.51 53.59 -11.09
N THR A 1169 -26.13 54.88 -11.11
CA THR A 1169 -24.82 55.32 -11.61
C THR A 1169 -24.00 55.94 -10.49
N TYR A 1170 -22.92 55.29 -10.09
CA TYR A 1170 -21.99 55.82 -9.08
C TYR A 1170 -21.31 57.11 -9.58
N LEU A 1171 -21.28 58.13 -8.72
CA LEU A 1171 -20.71 59.44 -9.03
C LEU A 1171 -19.40 59.70 -8.28
N ALA A 1172 -19.44 59.60 -6.95
CA ALA A 1172 -18.32 59.96 -6.09
C ALA A 1172 -18.49 59.35 -4.69
N THR A 1173 -17.36 59.18 -3.99
CA THR A 1173 -17.30 58.91 -2.55
C THR A 1173 -16.81 60.17 -1.85
N LEU A 1174 -17.52 60.61 -0.82
CA LEU A 1174 -17.18 61.72 0.07
C LEU A 1174 -16.96 61.15 1.47
N ILE A 1175 -16.16 61.81 2.30
CA ILE A 1175 -15.94 61.36 3.68
C ILE A 1175 -16.22 62.53 4.61
N GLU A 1176 -17.25 62.40 5.44
CA GLU A 1176 -17.61 63.39 6.46
C GLU A 1176 -16.40 63.68 7.36
N GLY A 1177 -16.22 64.95 7.73
CA GLY A 1177 -15.20 65.35 8.70
C GLY A 1177 -13.77 65.37 8.16
N THR A 1178 -13.58 65.11 6.86
CA THR A 1178 -12.29 65.35 6.18
C THR A 1178 -12.07 66.84 5.89
N VAL A 1179 -10.85 67.21 5.49
CA VAL A 1179 -10.54 68.59 5.05
C VAL A 1179 -11.37 69.07 3.85
N GLY A 1180 -11.98 68.15 3.10
CA GLY A 1180 -12.90 68.46 2.01
C GLY A 1180 -14.29 68.85 2.48
N ASP A 1181 -14.61 68.58 3.74
CA ASP A 1181 -15.86 68.97 4.39
C ASP A 1181 -15.76 70.41 4.91
N LEU A 1182 -16.62 71.27 4.37
CA LEU A 1182 -16.62 72.70 4.62
C LEU A 1182 -17.61 73.11 5.73
N ASP A 1183 -18.31 72.17 6.35
CA ASP A 1183 -19.27 72.44 7.43
C ASP A 1183 -19.22 71.33 8.48
N ALA A 1184 -18.41 71.52 9.54
CA ALA A 1184 -18.26 70.58 10.65
C ALA A 1184 -19.26 70.83 11.80
N GLY A 1185 -20.35 71.57 11.56
CA GLY A 1185 -21.36 71.87 12.58
C GLY A 1185 -22.18 70.63 12.97
N MET A 1186 -22.84 70.66 14.11
CA MET A 1186 -23.82 69.65 14.51
C MET A 1186 -25.19 70.31 14.64
N SER A 1187 -26.24 69.67 14.12
CA SER A 1187 -27.61 70.19 14.24
C SER A 1187 -28.64 69.09 14.06
N ASN A 1188 -29.83 69.33 14.60
CA ASN A 1188 -30.99 68.46 14.42
C ASN A 1188 -31.55 68.64 13.00
N TYR A 1189 -32.04 67.57 12.40
CA TYR A 1189 -32.89 67.61 11.22
C TYR A 1189 -34.15 66.77 11.44
N SER A 1190 -35.20 67.06 10.68
CA SER A 1190 -36.40 66.22 10.61
C SER A 1190 -37.04 66.38 9.22
N ASP A 1191 -37.55 65.28 8.65
CA ASP A 1191 -38.30 65.30 7.38
C ASP A 1191 -39.76 64.84 7.51
N VAL A 1192 -40.46 64.77 6.38
CA VAL A 1192 -41.90 64.46 6.30
C VAL A 1192 -42.24 62.99 6.51
N ASP A 1193 -41.27 62.09 6.38
CA ASP A 1193 -41.45 60.64 6.55
C ASP A 1193 -41.03 60.17 7.95
N GLY A 1194 -40.54 61.09 8.78
CA GLY A 1194 -40.21 60.83 10.17
C GLY A 1194 -38.71 60.63 10.44
N ASN A 1195 -37.84 60.80 9.44
CA ASN A 1195 -36.39 60.75 9.67
C ASN A 1195 -36.01 61.94 10.56
N SER A 1196 -35.37 61.67 11.69
CA SER A 1196 -35.01 62.69 12.67
C SER A 1196 -33.80 62.26 13.51
N ASP A 1197 -32.69 62.99 13.39
CA ASP A 1197 -31.45 62.73 14.15
C ASP A 1197 -30.74 64.06 14.51
N THR A 1198 -29.82 64.01 15.46
CA THR A 1198 -28.89 65.08 15.81
C THR A 1198 -27.46 64.64 15.50
N THR A 1199 -26.96 65.03 14.33
CA THR A 1199 -25.65 64.59 13.84
C THR A 1199 -24.91 65.70 13.10
N ASN A 1200 -23.73 65.39 12.59
CA ASN A 1200 -22.89 66.35 11.89
C ASN A 1200 -23.52 66.78 10.57
N LYS A 1201 -23.44 68.08 10.31
CA LYS A 1201 -23.60 68.62 8.97
C LYS A 1201 -22.38 68.22 8.14
N PHE A 1202 -22.57 68.24 6.84
CA PHE A 1202 -21.47 68.23 5.88
C PHE A 1202 -21.72 69.24 4.78
N LYS A 1203 -20.64 69.75 4.19
CA LYS A 1203 -20.68 70.54 2.96
C LYS A 1203 -19.51 70.21 2.05
N PHE A 1204 -19.78 69.59 0.91
CA PHE A 1204 -18.77 69.32 -0.11
C PHE A 1204 -18.99 70.16 -1.35
N SER A 1205 -17.89 70.54 -2.00
CA SER A 1205 -17.88 71.14 -3.34
C SER A 1205 -16.95 70.31 -4.23
N ILE A 1206 -17.53 69.40 -5.00
CA ILE A 1206 -16.79 68.53 -5.91
C ILE A 1206 -16.91 69.01 -7.36
N PRO A 1207 -15.95 68.68 -8.24
CA PRO A 1207 -16.14 68.90 -9.67
C PRO A 1207 -17.44 68.24 -10.15
N LEU A 1208 -18.20 68.94 -11.00
CA LEU A 1208 -19.44 68.42 -11.56
C LEU A 1208 -19.13 67.16 -12.39
N PRO A 1209 -19.66 65.97 -12.02
CA PRO A 1209 -19.45 64.76 -12.80
C PRO A 1209 -19.93 64.91 -14.24
N PHE A 1210 -19.18 64.33 -15.18
CA PHE A 1210 -19.49 64.43 -16.60
C PHE A 1210 -20.86 63.79 -16.89
N GLY A 1211 -21.72 64.50 -17.64
CA GLY A 1211 -23.06 64.04 -18.02
C GLY A 1211 -24.17 64.34 -17.00
N LEU A 1212 -23.84 64.91 -15.83
CA LEU A 1212 -24.82 65.25 -14.80
C LEU A 1212 -25.59 66.55 -15.14
N MET A 1213 -26.92 66.54 -15.00
CA MET A 1213 -27.82 67.63 -15.39
C MET A 1213 -28.70 68.13 -14.24
N VAL A 1214 -29.04 69.43 -14.27
CA VAL A 1214 -30.04 70.02 -13.37
C VAL A 1214 -31.38 69.32 -13.56
N GLY A 1215 -32.05 68.97 -12.46
CA GLY A 1215 -33.30 68.24 -12.45
C GLY A 1215 -33.17 66.73 -12.22
N GLN A 1216 -31.98 66.15 -12.39
CA GLN A 1216 -31.73 64.76 -12.01
C GLN A 1216 -31.85 64.57 -10.50
N LYS A 1217 -32.26 63.37 -10.11
CA LYS A 1217 -32.42 62.89 -8.73
C LYS A 1217 -31.19 62.09 -8.34
N ILE A 1218 -30.66 62.38 -7.17
CA ILE A 1218 -29.52 61.72 -6.55
C ILE A 1218 -29.99 61.03 -5.29
N THR A 1219 -29.46 59.84 -5.05
CA THR A 1219 -29.53 59.14 -3.75
C THR A 1219 -28.13 58.83 -3.27
N ALA A 1220 -28.00 58.45 -2.01
CA ALA A 1220 -26.72 58.19 -1.37
C ALA A 1220 -26.81 57.11 -0.30
N THR A 1221 -25.70 56.43 -0.06
CA THR A 1221 -25.50 55.54 1.09
C THR A 1221 -24.41 56.11 1.98
N ALA A 1222 -24.40 55.69 3.25
CA ALA A 1222 -23.29 55.93 4.17
C ALA A 1222 -22.66 54.60 4.59
N THR A 1223 -21.34 54.60 4.77
CA THR A 1223 -20.58 53.46 5.28
C THR A 1223 -19.68 53.87 6.44
N ILE A 1224 -19.75 53.14 7.57
CA ILE A 1224 -18.84 53.27 8.72
C ILE A 1224 -18.42 51.86 9.14
N ALA A 1225 -17.12 51.66 9.42
CA ALA A 1225 -16.57 50.38 9.88
C ALA A 1225 -17.04 49.17 9.03
N ASN A 1226 -17.09 49.38 7.71
CA ASN A 1226 -17.60 48.45 6.70
C ASN A 1226 -19.10 48.12 6.78
N SER A 1227 -19.90 48.64 7.70
CA SER A 1227 -21.36 48.54 7.61
C SER A 1227 -21.91 49.64 6.70
N THR A 1228 -22.91 49.32 5.86
CA THR A 1228 -23.51 50.28 4.91
C THR A 1228 -25.00 50.48 5.19
N SER A 1229 -25.48 51.72 5.07
CA SER A 1229 -26.89 52.09 5.18
C SER A 1229 -27.72 51.70 3.95
N GLU A 1230 -29.04 51.83 4.06
CA GLU A 1230 -29.93 51.91 2.89
C GLU A 1230 -29.67 53.19 2.08
N PHE A 1231 -30.40 53.33 0.97
CA PHE A 1231 -30.39 54.54 0.15
C PHE A 1231 -31.20 55.67 0.82
N SER A 1232 -30.64 56.88 0.78
CA SER A 1232 -31.30 58.10 1.25
C SER A 1232 -32.52 58.49 0.38
N PRO A 1233 -33.44 59.35 0.88
CA PRO A 1233 -34.48 59.94 0.04
C PRO A 1233 -33.93 60.69 -1.20
N LEU A 1234 -34.65 60.61 -2.31
CA LEU A 1234 -34.25 61.26 -3.57
C LEU A 1234 -34.11 62.79 -3.43
N SER A 1235 -32.93 63.30 -3.77
CA SER A 1235 -32.60 64.73 -3.79
C SER A 1235 -32.40 65.27 -5.19
N THR A 1236 -33.01 66.42 -5.50
CA THR A 1236 -32.99 66.98 -6.87
C THR A 1236 -31.86 67.98 -7.04
N ILE A 1237 -31.08 67.86 -8.11
CA ILE A 1237 -30.08 68.84 -8.50
C ILE A 1237 -30.77 70.13 -8.92
N LYS A 1238 -30.46 71.24 -8.24
CA LYS A 1238 -30.99 72.59 -8.52
C LYS A 1238 -29.87 73.54 -8.96
N VAL A 1239 -30.22 74.68 -9.54
CA VAL A 1239 -29.26 75.77 -9.75
C VAL A 1239 -29.05 76.54 -8.43
N SER A 1240 -27.82 76.96 -8.12
CA SER A 1240 -27.58 77.79 -6.95
C SER A 1240 -28.30 79.15 -7.08
N THR A 1241 -29.34 79.38 -6.28
CA THR A 1241 -30.01 80.68 -6.22
C THR A 1241 -29.20 81.64 -5.36
N ILE A 1242 -28.48 82.58 -6.00
CA ILE A 1242 -27.95 83.74 -5.31
C ILE A 1242 -29.12 84.69 -5.05
N ILE A 1243 -29.69 84.69 -3.85
CA ILE A 1243 -30.53 85.82 -3.43
C ILE A 1243 -29.59 87.02 -3.24
N THR A 1244 -29.36 87.79 -4.30
CA THR A 1244 -28.83 89.15 -4.14
C THR A 1244 -29.96 90.00 -3.62
N ASN A 1245 -29.94 90.27 -2.31
CA ASN A 1245 -30.91 91.13 -1.65
C ASN A 1245 -30.69 92.58 -2.13
N ARG A 1246 -31.25 92.94 -3.28
CA ARG A 1246 -31.26 94.31 -3.82
C ARG A 1246 -32.71 94.79 -3.92
N ARG A 1247 -33.13 95.50 -2.86
CA ARG A 1247 -34.35 96.32 -2.66
C ARG A 1247 -35.53 95.66 -1.95
N ILE A 1248 -35.53 95.77 -0.62
CA ILE A 1248 -36.74 96.17 0.12
C ILE A 1248 -36.42 97.47 0.86
N THR A 1249 -36.99 98.57 0.37
CA THR A 1249 -37.10 99.85 1.07
C THR A 1249 -38.56 100.27 0.97
N TYR A 1250 -39.20 100.48 2.12
CA TYR A 1250 -40.29 101.41 2.47
C TYR A 1250 -40.82 100.92 3.84
N ARG A 1251 -41.26 101.74 4.79
CA ARG A 1251 -41.12 103.17 5.09
C ARG A 1251 -41.55 103.29 6.56
N VAL A 1252 -40.80 104.03 7.38
CA VAL A 1252 -41.28 104.52 8.69
C VAL A 1252 -42.44 105.50 8.44
N ASN A 1253 -43.54 105.37 9.19
CA ASN A 1253 -44.42 106.50 9.51
C ASN A 1253 -44.37 106.72 11.02
N LYS A 1254 -43.99 107.93 11.43
CA LYS A 1254 -44.17 108.46 12.78
C LYS A 1254 -45.62 108.90 12.96
N SER A 1255 -46.20 108.53 14.09
CA SER A 1255 -46.78 109.46 15.06
C SER A 1255 -46.63 108.85 16.44
#